data_AF-A0A3P6TGH0-F1
#
_entry.id   AF-A0A3P6TGH0-F1
#
_cell.length_a   1.000
_cell.length_b   1.000
_cell.length_c   1.000
_cell.angle_alpha   90.00
_cell.angle_beta   90.00
_cell.angle_gamma   90.00
#
_symmetry.space_group_name_H-M   'P 1'
#
loop_
_entity.id
_entity.type
_entity.pdbx_description
1 polymer ?
#
loop_
_entity_poly.entity_id
_entity_poly.type
_entity_poly.pdbx_seq_one_letter_code
_entity_poly.pdbx_strand_id
1 'polypeptide(L)'
;MKFKSAEVKENLLCKCDAQTSSLVVCIFLSIWVPMLGGNDKAKLSRSDLVKKIEEQHLQITDYETKLKDLIRAYKGLSAERNALQTVVKALGSQQEATTSLEKPQNNVEGSASCLGSNAEEKQLSEENQIESLKRSLEVLITEKNKLEAAFRSDRKALLIENEALKKRLSKAADETEAQAEKLENKLLAYSDRLLQELRSKIQLIEGDREKELSDHGSVLAAIQQQYAKECVNSEQLEKQIAELREILREKDEITKTFETDIVSLKEELSRAQNEVGFWQKRAEKTPAIQVLESELRDVKESSKNEIMELKRKLAETMNTQRESRLCELEQRLQELSVEIGDFNTIRAELQHKVDQLEKKNKTLEDKNALLKASKSTEDNVGESTNFESLKQIFLKNAQQLRNSKQEINFYELLGLDETSFEQKQRYDVLKTEFEKYKKSEAVLRSVKNDALKNTEISNTLSLLPVSECTSEGDLLHMRSLVASLHDKLHSLEIDYANAKNSYEEKTAQLQQKITEMEMIQESLISDLRNQMHQKVIEMESEMHKQRIRAMEILAEKENELEITKSMLASKSQSNTDPVDPPQGTSFQSVKYRKSRPSNLYESDTSIDAEIRNVVDHSSDADSCSSVIDERYLERLSVSPVITQNSFAIPGTVAGTETRNIFYEQQLFKREKQIIELRNAMHVAELNARDIQQAALTKDLQHFEMVEKLKDEIKILEGKLGFLSVDSNMEYLRNIFVQLLHCDSSTGRKHILKAIGAVLKLSVAEMRAIERRNL
;
A
#
# COMPACT_ATOMS: atom_id res chain seq x y z
N MET A 1 62.47 -30.74 -100.52
CA MET A 1 63.95 -30.83 -100.68
C MET A 1 64.58 -29.79 -99.78
N LYS A 2 65.60 -30.14 -98.97
CA LYS A 2 66.51 -29.22 -98.22
C LYS A 2 65.84 -28.27 -97.19
N PHE A 3 66.45 -27.91 -96.05
CA PHE A 3 67.52 -28.57 -95.29
C PHE A 3 67.35 -28.25 -93.78
N LYS A 4 67.76 -29.18 -92.91
CA LYS A 4 67.90 -28.95 -91.47
C LYS A 4 68.99 -27.90 -91.21
N SER A 5 68.70 -26.75 -90.60
CA SER A 5 69.77 -25.80 -90.17
C SER A 5 69.36 -24.74 -89.12
N ALA A 6 68.56 -25.08 -88.11
CA ALA A 6 68.22 -24.14 -87.02
C ALA A 6 68.30 -24.79 -85.61
N GLU A 7 67.77 -26.01 -85.50
CA GLU A 7 67.52 -26.80 -84.27
C GLU A 7 68.76 -27.19 -83.43
N VAL A 8 69.95 -26.69 -83.77
CA VAL A 8 71.25 -27.12 -83.22
C VAL A 8 72.02 -25.96 -82.54
N LYS A 9 71.50 -24.73 -82.49
CA LYS A 9 72.17 -23.60 -81.79
C LYS A 9 71.49 -23.07 -80.52
N GLU A 10 70.17 -23.17 -80.37
CA GLU A 10 69.51 -22.75 -79.11
C GLU A 10 69.79 -23.71 -77.94
N ASN A 11 70.00 -24.99 -78.25
CA ASN A 11 70.39 -26.04 -77.29
C ASN A 11 71.75 -25.83 -76.60
N LEU A 12 72.47 -24.74 -76.89
CA LEU A 12 73.70 -24.34 -76.20
C LEU A 12 73.58 -23.04 -75.38
N LEU A 13 72.54 -22.21 -75.58
CA LEU A 13 72.22 -21.09 -74.67
C LEU A 13 71.36 -21.56 -73.50
N CYS A 14 70.40 -22.47 -73.75
CA CYS A 14 69.43 -22.95 -72.77
C CYS A 14 70.02 -23.77 -71.58
N LYS A 15 71.36 -23.86 -71.48
CA LYS A 15 72.08 -24.47 -70.34
C LYS A 15 72.88 -23.49 -69.47
N CYS A 16 73.07 -22.24 -69.90
CA CYS A 16 73.66 -21.21 -69.05
C CYS A 16 72.58 -20.43 -68.27
N ASP A 17 71.44 -20.14 -68.90
CA ASP A 17 70.44 -19.24 -68.30
C ASP A 17 69.64 -19.82 -67.14
N ALA A 18 69.69 -21.15 -66.93
CA ALA A 18 69.05 -21.77 -65.76
C ALA A 18 69.73 -21.38 -64.44
N GLN A 19 71.06 -21.24 -64.42
CA GLN A 19 71.80 -20.84 -63.21
C GLN A 19 71.82 -19.32 -63.02
N THR A 20 71.90 -18.53 -64.09
CA THR A 20 71.80 -17.05 -64.00
C THR A 20 70.39 -16.63 -63.59
N SER A 21 69.33 -17.21 -64.16
CA SER A 21 67.95 -16.91 -63.75
C SER A 21 67.68 -17.34 -62.31
N SER A 22 68.22 -18.48 -61.86
CA SER A 22 68.12 -18.88 -60.45
C SER A 22 68.81 -17.87 -59.53
N LEU A 23 70.02 -17.40 -59.86
CA LEU A 23 70.68 -16.35 -59.07
C LEU A 23 69.92 -15.01 -59.11
N VAL A 24 69.44 -14.57 -60.28
CA VAL A 24 68.71 -13.29 -60.42
C VAL A 24 67.37 -13.34 -59.70
N VAL A 25 66.63 -14.44 -59.76
CA VAL A 25 65.38 -14.62 -59.00
C VAL A 25 65.66 -14.73 -57.50
N CYS A 26 66.71 -15.43 -57.07
CA CYS A 26 67.12 -15.44 -55.66
C CYS A 26 67.57 -14.06 -55.18
N ILE A 27 68.28 -13.27 -55.98
CA ILE A 27 68.70 -11.90 -55.63
C ILE A 27 67.49 -10.96 -55.59
N PHE A 28 66.56 -11.04 -56.56
CA PHE A 28 65.30 -10.28 -56.49
C PHE A 28 64.47 -10.66 -55.26
N LEU A 29 64.33 -11.95 -54.93
CA LEU A 29 63.64 -12.37 -53.72
C LEU A 29 64.38 -11.91 -52.45
N SER A 30 65.70 -12.09 -52.36
CA SER A 30 66.49 -11.67 -51.19
C SER A 30 66.61 -10.16 -51.00
N ILE A 31 66.41 -9.35 -52.05
CA ILE A 31 66.33 -7.88 -51.94
C ILE A 31 64.90 -7.40 -51.68
N TRP A 32 63.89 -8.04 -52.27
CA TRP A 32 62.50 -7.57 -52.20
C TRP A 32 61.71 -8.11 -51.00
N VAL A 33 61.99 -9.35 -50.55
CA VAL A 33 61.33 -9.95 -49.36
C VAL A 33 61.63 -9.17 -48.07
N PRO A 34 62.87 -8.70 -47.78
CA PRO A 34 63.11 -7.83 -46.62
C PRO A 34 62.40 -6.48 -46.73
N MET A 35 62.22 -5.94 -47.95
CA MET A 35 61.65 -4.60 -48.14
C MET A 35 60.11 -4.58 -48.07
N LEU A 36 59.43 -5.73 -48.10
CA LEU A 36 58.03 -5.88 -47.66
C LEU A 36 57.91 -6.31 -46.17
N GLY A 37 59.02 -6.36 -45.43
CA GLY A 37 59.06 -6.71 -44.01
C GLY A 37 58.73 -5.55 -43.04
N GLY A 38 57.83 -4.64 -43.41
CA GLY A 38 57.58 -3.39 -42.67
C GLY A 38 56.11 -2.94 -42.64
N ASN A 39 55.36 -3.48 -41.67
CA ASN A 39 53.98 -3.13 -41.30
C ASN A 39 52.85 -3.38 -42.32
N ASP A 40 51.63 -3.33 -41.79
CA ASP A 40 50.33 -3.24 -42.46
C ASP A 40 49.95 -4.33 -43.48
N LYS A 41 49.62 -5.52 -42.96
CA LYS A 41 48.84 -6.56 -43.68
C LYS A 41 47.36 -6.17 -43.87
N ALA A 42 47.09 -5.00 -44.44
CA ALA A 42 45.79 -4.69 -45.01
C ALA A 42 45.63 -5.47 -46.33
N LYS A 43 44.64 -6.37 -46.41
CA LYS A 43 44.29 -7.04 -47.67
C LYS A 43 43.58 -6.05 -48.61
N LEU A 44 44.34 -5.22 -49.34
CA LEU A 44 43.78 -4.47 -50.47
C LEU A 44 43.06 -5.46 -51.40
N SER A 45 41.80 -5.17 -51.73
CA SER A 45 41.03 -6.11 -52.55
C SER A 45 41.51 -6.08 -54.00
N ARG A 46 41.16 -7.13 -54.77
CA ARG A 46 41.37 -7.13 -56.22
C ARG A 46 40.67 -5.96 -56.91
N SER A 47 39.56 -5.44 -56.35
CA SER A 47 38.90 -4.23 -56.87
C SER A 47 39.74 -2.98 -56.61
N ASP A 48 40.34 -2.82 -55.44
CA ASP A 48 41.13 -1.62 -55.12
C ASP A 48 42.45 -1.59 -55.88
N LEU A 49 43.03 -2.76 -56.16
CA LEU A 49 44.19 -2.87 -57.05
C LEU A 49 43.83 -2.52 -58.51
N VAL A 50 42.65 -2.92 -58.99
CA VAL A 50 42.15 -2.54 -60.33
C VAL A 50 41.87 -1.04 -60.42
N LYS A 51 41.16 -0.44 -59.44
CA LYS A 51 40.96 1.02 -59.37
C LYS A 51 42.29 1.77 -59.42
N LYS A 52 43.29 1.31 -58.68
CA LYS A 52 44.62 1.94 -58.65
C LYS A 52 45.38 1.82 -59.97
N ILE A 53 45.15 0.74 -60.72
CA ILE A 53 45.65 0.58 -62.10
C ILE A 53 44.90 1.51 -63.07
N GLU A 54 43.58 1.67 -62.92
CA GLU A 54 42.76 2.61 -63.71
C GLU A 54 43.16 4.08 -63.43
N GLU A 55 43.38 4.45 -62.16
CA GLU A 55 43.94 5.73 -61.74
C GLU A 55 45.33 5.98 -62.36
N GLN A 56 46.21 4.98 -62.35
CA GLN A 56 47.54 5.06 -62.97
C GLN A 56 47.46 5.20 -64.49
N HIS A 57 46.57 4.46 -65.17
CA HIS A 57 46.34 4.64 -66.61
C HIS A 57 45.81 6.04 -66.93
N LEU A 58 44.86 6.55 -66.14
CA LEU A 58 44.34 7.91 -66.32
C LEU A 58 45.46 8.94 -66.16
N GLN A 59 46.27 8.85 -65.10
CA GLN A 59 47.44 9.69 -64.89
C GLN A 59 48.44 9.61 -66.05
N ILE A 60 48.73 8.41 -66.58
CA ILE A 60 49.61 8.23 -67.74
C ILE A 60 49.04 8.94 -68.97
N THR A 61 47.74 8.81 -69.26
CA THR A 61 47.12 9.55 -70.37
C THR A 61 47.16 11.05 -70.18
N ASP A 62 47.06 11.52 -68.93
CA ASP A 62 47.15 12.94 -68.55
C ASP A 62 48.59 13.49 -68.68
N TYR A 63 49.61 12.67 -68.41
CA TYR A 63 51.00 13.02 -68.68
C TYR A 63 51.32 12.96 -70.17
N GLU A 64 50.73 12.03 -70.93
CA GLU A 64 50.86 11.96 -72.38
C GLU A 64 50.27 13.19 -73.08
N THR A 65 49.09 13.68 -72.69
CA THR A 65 48.49 14.90 -73.26
C THR A 65 49.34 16.12 -72.94
N LYS A 66 49.72 16.31 -71.67
CA LYS A 66 50.62 17.39 -71.23
C LYS A 66 51.97 17.36 -71.96
N LEU A 67 52.53 16.18 -72.21
CA LEU A 67 53.76 16.04 -72.99
C LEU A 67 53.56 16.34 -74.48
N LYS A 68 52.46 15.89 -75.10
CA LYS A 68 52.12 16.21 -76.49
C LYS A 68 51.95 17.72 -76.67
N ASP A 69 51.36 18.40 -75.69
CA ASP A 69 51.16 19.86 -75.71
C ASP A 69 52.43 20.65 -75.37
N LEU A 70 53.29 20.15 -74.47
CA LEU A 70 54.63 20.70 -74.27
C LEU A 70 55.47 20.62 -75.57
N ILE A 71 55.42 19.49 -76.27
CA ILE A 71 56.07 19.30 -77.58
C ILE A 71 55.44 20.23 -78.64
N ARG A 72 54.12 20.45 -78.61
CA ARG A 72 53.41 21.38 -79.50
C ARG A 72 53.87 22.82 -79.27
N ALA A 73 53.91 23.27 -78.01
CA ALA A 73 54.39 24.59 -77.62
C ALA A 73 55.87 24.80 -77.96
N TYR A 74 56.73 23.81 -77.69
CA TYR A 74 58.14 23.86 -78.07
C TYR A 74 58.33 23.96 -79.60
N LYS A 75 57.52 23.27 -80.40
CA LYS A 75 57.53 23.39 -81.87
C LYS A 75 57.08 24.77 -82.34
N GLY A 76 56.02 25.33 -81.76
CA GLY A 76 55.56 26.70 -82.04
C GLY A 76 56.63 27.74 -81.71
N LEU A 77 57.16 27.72 -80.47
CA LEU A 77 58.21 28.64 -80.02
C LEU A 77 59.54 28.46 -80.80
N SER A 78 59.83 27.26 -81.29
CA SER A 78 60.94 27.02 -82.23
C SER A 78 60.67 27.63 -83.61
N ALA A 79 59.43 27.58 -84.11
CA ALA A 79 59.05 28.24 -85.36
C ALA A 79 59.11 29.78 -85.22
N GLU A 80 58.59 30.35 -84.12
CA GLU A 80 58.73 31.77 -83.80
C GLU A 80 60.20 32.19 -83.71
N ARG A 81 61.04 31.42 -82.98
CA ARG A 81 62.49 31.66 -82.90
C ARG A 81 63.16 31.63 -84.27
N ASN A 82 62.83 30.66 -85.11
CA ASN A 82 63.43 30.53 -86.45
C ASN A 82 62.98 31.67 -87.38
N ALA A 83 61.72 32.10 -87.29
CA ALA A 83 61.22 33.28 -88.00
C ALA A 83 61.92 34.56 -87.52
N LEU A 84 62.00 34.79 -86.21
CA LEU A 84 62.72 35.93 -85.63
C LEU A 84 64.21 35.93 -85.98
N GLN A 85 64.87 34.78 -85.96
CA GLN A 85 66.28 34.67 -86.37
C GLN A 85 66.48 34.89 -87.87
N THR A 86 65.46 34.63 -88.70
CA THR A 86 65.45 34.98 -90.13
C THR A 86 65.25 36.49 -90.33
N VAL A 87 64.35 37.12 -89.57
CA VAL A 87 64.18 38.59 -89.52
C VAL A 87 65.46 39.29 -89.09
N VAL A 88 66.11 38.83 -88.02
CA VAL A 88 67.37 39.40 -87.53
C VAL A 88 68.50 39.26 -88.55
N LYS A 89 68.57 38.15 -89.29
CA LYS A 89 69.56 37.98 -90.38
C LYS A 89 69.29 38.92 -91.56
N ALA A 90 68.03 39.06 -91.99
CA ALA A 90 67.67 39.96 -93.09
C ALA A 90 67.95 41.43 -92.75
N LEU A 91 67.62 41.87 -91.53
CA LEU A 91 67.87 43.24 -91.07
C LEU A 91 69.36 43.50 -90.77
N GLY A 92 70.08 42.53 -90.20
CA GLY A 92 71.51 42.65 -89.90
C GLY A 92 72.35 42.93 -91.16
N SER A 93 72.00 42.29 -92.29
CA SER A 93 72.67 42.51 -93.58
C SER A 93 72.48 43.92 -94.17
N GLN A 94 71.54 44.73 -93.69
CA GLN A 94 71.45 46.15 -94.06
C GLN A 94 72.38 47.06 -93.24
N GLN A 95 72.83 46.61 -92.07
CA GLN A 95 73.41 47.52 -91.06
C GLN A 95 74.92 47.76 -91.22
N GLU A 96 75.63 46.92 -91.97
CA GLU A 96 77.08 47.05 -92.23
C GLU A 96 77.44 48.11 -93.29
N ALA A 97 76.44 48.75 -93.93
CA ALA A 97 76.64 49.64 -95.08
C ALA A 97 76.72 51.15 -94.75
N THR A 98 76.49 51.58 -93.50
CA THR A 98 76.21 52.99 -93.16
C THR A 98 76.84 53.53 -91.85
N THR A 99 78.01 53.03 -91.44
CA THR A 99 78.71 53.53 -90.22
C THR A 99 80.18 53.89 -90.42
N SER A 100 80.45 55.10 -90.92
CA SER A 100 81.75 55.83 -90.83
C SER A 100 81.55 57.28 -91.32
N LEU A 101 82.06 58.35 -90.68
CA LEU A 101 82.61 58.50 -89.33
C LEU A 101 82.54 59.98 -88.86
N GLU A 102 82.40 60.21 -87.55
CA GLU A 102 82.87 61.39 -86.78
C GLU A 102 82.24 62.81 -86.92
N LYS A 103 82.76 63.71 -86.06
CA LYS A 103 82.32 65.07 -85.68
C LYS A 103 83.47 66.08 -85.94
N PRO A 104 83.36 67.41 -85.69
CA PRO A 104 82.21 68.34 -85.70
C PRO A 104 82.43 69.57 -86.63
N GLN A 105 81.43 70.47 -86.68
CA GLN A 105 81.51 71.91 -86.99
C GLN A 105 82.02 72.42 -88.38
N ASN A 106 81.13 73.22 -88.98
CA ASN A 106 81.41 74.50 -89.65
C ASN A 106 82.23 74.55 -90.97
N ASN A 107 81.47 74.48 -92.07
CA ASN A 107 81.34 75.52 -93.11
C ASN A 107 82.39 75.73 -94.24
N VAL A 108 81.80 75.95 -95.43
CA VAL A 108 82.28 76.70 -96.62
C VAL A 108 83.19 75.97 -97.62
N GLU A 109 82.52 75.50 -98.69
CA GLU A 109 82.89 75.56 -100.13
C GLU A 109 84.17 74.85 -100.65
N GLY A 110 84.14 74.31 -101.88
CA GLY A 110 85.31 73.59 -102.45
C GLY A 110 85.20 73.00 -103.88
N SER A 111 84.00 72.68 -104.37
CA SER A 111 83.69 72.36 -105.79
C SER A 111 84.12 70.99 -106.40
N ALA A 112 83.12 70.32 -106.98
CA ALA A 112 83.13 69.59 -108.26
C ALA A 112 83.90 68.25 -108.49
N SER A 113 83.15 67.15 -108.30
CA SER A 113 82.89 66.12 -109.35
C SER A 113 83.99 65.06 -109.66
N CYS A 114 83.70 63.92 -110.32
CA CYS A 114 82.49 63.49 -111.05
C CYS A 114 82.35 61.95 -111.11
N LEU A 115 81.11 61.43 -111.09
CA LEU A 115 80.54 60.19 -111.72
C LEU A 115 81.32 58.83 -111.69
N GLY A 116 80.68 57.66 -111.60
CA GLY A 116 79.24 57.33 -111.47
C GLY A 116 78.91 55.85 -111.81
N SER A 117 77.62 55.50 -111.72
CA SER A 117 76.95 54.26 -112.20
C SER A 117 77.38 52.87 -111.68
N ASN A 118 76.50 52.26 -110.87
CA ASN A 118 75.96 50.88 -111.05
C ASN A 118 74.77 50.71 -110.08
N ALA A 119 73.61 50.23 -110.56
CA ALA A 119 72.35 50.32 -109.80
C ALA A 119 71.42 49.08 -109.83
N GLU A 120 71.63 48.12 -110.73
CA GLU A 120 70.59 47.11 -111.05
C GLU A 120 70.70 45.80 -110.25
N GLU A 121 71.87 45.46 -109.67
CA GLU A 121 72.02 44.24 -108.84
C GLU A 121 71.32 44.32 -107.46
N LYS A 122 70.95 45.52 -106.98
CA LYS A 122 70.36 45.67 -105.64
C LYS A 122 68.92 45.19 -105.52
N GLN A 123 68.09 45.44 -106.52
CA GLN A 123 66.64 45.20 -106.41
C GLN A 123 66.29 43.72 -106.16
N LEU A 124 66.96 42.79 -106.85
CA LEU A 124 66.74 41.35 -106.63
C LEU A 124 67.18 40.88 -105.23
N SER A 125 68.18 41.51 -104.62
CA SER A 125 68.58 41.20 -103.23
C SER A 125 67.55 41.72 -102.23
N GLU A 126 67.09 42.95 -102.41
CA GLU A 126 66.12 43.61 -101.53
C GLU A 126 64.74 42.95 -101.61
N GLU A 127 64.26 42.55 -102.79
CA GLU A 127 62.97 41.87 -102.95
C GLU A 127 62.94 40.47 -102.30
N ASN A 128 64.02 39.68 -102.45
CA ASN A 128 64.15 38.39 -101.75
C ASN A 128 64.20 38.56 -100.22
N GLN A 129 64.84 39.62 -99.71
CA GLN A 129 64.84 39.94 -98.28
C GLN A 129 63.43 40.31 -97.79
N ILE A 130 62.71 41.16 -98.54
CA ILE A 130 61.31 41.53 -98.24
C ILE A 130 60.40 40.31 -98.24
N GLU A 131 60.56 39.38 -99.17
CA GLU A 131 59.76 38.15 -99.22
C GLU A 131 60.09 37.18 -98.06
N SER A 132 61.35 37.12 -97.63
CA SER A 132 61.77 36.37 -96.44
C SER A 132 61.18 36.97 -95.14
N LEU A 133 61.14 38.30 -95.06
CA LEU A 133 60.49 39.04 -93.96
C LEU A 133 58.97 38.81 -93.94
N LYS A 134 58.29 38.83 -95.09
CA LYS A 134 56.85 38.52 -95.21
C LYS A 134 56.51 37.14 -94.67
N ARG A 135 57.19 36.09 -95.15
CA ARG A 135 57.01 34.70 -94.67
C ARG A 135 57.27 34.57 -93.16
N SER A 136 58.28 35.26 -92.64
CA SER A 136 58.60 35.24 -91.21
C SER A 136 57.54 35.94 -90.36
N LEU A 137 56.99 37.06 -90.85
CA LEU A 137 55.88 37.77 -90.22
C LEU A 137 54.58 36.96 -90.26
N GLU A 138 54.30 36.27 -91.36
CA GLU A 138 53.17 35.35 -91.51
C GLU A 138 53.25 34.22 -90.47
N VAL A 139 54.42 33.59 -90.29
CA VAL A 139 54.62 32.57 -89.23
C VAL A 139 54.29 33.15 -87.85
N LEU A 140 54.84 34.31 -87.49
CA LEU A 140 54.58 34.97 -86.20
C LEU A 140 53.11 35.35 -86.01
N ILE A 141 52.42 35.80 -87.06
CA ILE A 141 50.97 36.05 -87.03
C ILE A 141 50.20 34.74 -86.81
N THR A 142 50.59 33.64 -87.46
CA THR A 142 49.88 32.36 -87.27
C THR A 142 50.11 31.74 -85.90
N GLU A 143 51.33 31.78 -85.33
CA GLU A 143 51.59 31.28 -83.97
C GLU A 143 50.91 32.15 -82.91
N LYS A 144 50.98 33.48 -83.03
CA LYS A 144 50.21 34.40 -82.18
C LYS A 144 48.70 34.11 -82.24
N ASN A 145 48.13 33.92 -83.44
CA ASN A 145 46.72 33.61 -83.60
C ASN A 145 46.35 32.24 -83.00
N LYS A 146 47.24 31.23 -83.05
CA LYS A 146 47.04 29.93 -82.38
C LYS A 146 47.05 30.08 -80.85
N LEU A 147 48.00 30.84 -80.30
CA LEU A 147 48.07 31.15 -78.87
C LEU A 147 46.83 31.92 -78.40
N GLU A 148 46.41 32.97 -79.11
CA GLU A 148 45.19 33.69 -78.79
C GLU A 148 43.93 32.81 -78.90
N ALA A 149 43.86 31.91 -79.88
CA ALA A 149 42.77 30.95 -80.00
C ALA A 149 42.74 29.96 -78.82
N ALA A 150 43.90 29.46 -78.38
CA ALA A 150 44.03 28.60 -77.21
C ALA A 150 43.58 29.32 -75.93
N PHE A 151 44.10 30.52 -75.65
CA PHE A 151 43.67 31.32 -74.48
C PHE A 151 42.16 31.65 -74.51
N ARG A 152 41.59 31.91 -75.68
CA ARG A 152 40.13 32.13 -75.85
C ARG A 152 39.33 30.84 -75.64
N SER A 153 39.91 29.66 -75.89
CA SER A 153 39.32 28.36 -75.61
C SER A 153 39.35 28.05 -74.11
N ASP A 154 40.52 28.13 -73.47
CA ASP A 154 40.68 27.91 -72.03
C ASP A 154 39.81 28.85 -71.20
N ARG A 155 39.74 30.14 -71.56
CA ARG A 155 38.85 31.10 -70.89
C ARG A 155 37.38 30.69 -70.98
N LYS A 156 36.94 30.07 -72.09
CA LYS A 156 35.57 29.55 -72.23
C LYS A 156 35.38 28.27 -71.42
N ALA A 157 36.33 27.35 -71.46
CA ALA A 157 36.30 26.11 -70.69
C ALA A 157 36.21 26.40 -69.18
N LEU A 158 37.08 27.27 -68.65
CA LEU A 158 37.08 27.69 -67.25
C LEU A 158 35.79 28.41 -66.84
N LEU A 159 35.16 29.20 -67.73
CA LEU A 159 33.85 29.81 -67.44
C LEU A 159 32.73 28.75 -67.37
N ILE A 160 32.70 27.80 -68.30
CA ILE A 160 31.73 26.69 -68.30
C ILE A 160 31.92 25.80 -67.08
N GLU A 161 33.17 25.50 -66.71
CA GLU A 161 33.48 24.75 -65.49
C GLU A 161 33.08 25.53 -64.23
N ASN A 162 33.37 26.83 -64.15
CA ASN A 162 32.99 27.66 -63.01
C ASN A 162 31.45 27.76 -62.86
N GLU A 163 30.71 27.84 -63.97
CA GLU A 163 29.25 27.71 -63.96
C GLU A 163 28.78 26.32 -63.52
N ALA A 164 29.40 25.25 -64.01
CA ALA A 164 29.04 23.89 -63.63
C ALA A 164 29.32 23.61 -62.14
N LEU A 165 30.43 24.12 -61.60
CA LEU A 165 30.77 24.07 -60.18
C LEU A 165 29.78 24.90 -59.35
N LYS A 166 29.42 26.11 -59.78
CA LYS A 166 28.35 26.91 -59.13
C LYS A 166 27.01 26.18 -59.11
N LYS A 167 26.60 25.57 -60.23
CA LYS A 167 25.36 24.78 -60.36
C LYS A 167 25.38 23.47 -59.58
N ARG A 168 26.57 22.93 -59.26
CA ARG A 168 26.74 21.79 -58.33
C ARG A 168 26.70 22.26 -56.87
N LEU A 169 27.32 23.40 -56.56
CA LEU A 169 27.37 23.96 -55.21
C LEU A 169 25.99 24.43 -54.76
N SER A 170 25.22 25.11 -55.63
CA SER A 170 23.83 25.48 -55.31
C SER A 170 23.00 24.24 -55.04
N LYS A 171 23.01 23.24 -55.93
CA LYS A 171 22.28 21.98 -55.71
C LYS A 171 22.66 21.27 -54.42
N ALA A 172 23.95 21.23 -54.07
CA ALA A 172 24.39 20.66 -52.82
C ALA A 172 23.89 21.46 -51.60
N ALA A 173 23.83 22.79 -51.70
CA ALA A 173 23.22 23.64 -50.67
C ALA A 173 21.71 23.36 -50.55
N ASP A 174 20.97 23.45 -51.67
CA ASP A 174 19.53 23.14 -51.77
C ASP A 174 19.20 21.75 -51.19
N GLU A 175 20.03 20.74 -51.50
CA GLU A 175 19.90 19.37 -50.99
C GLU A 175 20.21 19.25 -49.49
N THR A 176 21.12 20.06 -48.93
CA THR A 176 21.38 20.09 -47.48
C THR A 176 20.34 20.87 -46.70
N GLU A 177 19.82 21.98 -47.24
CA GLU A 177 18.75 22.78 -46.65
C GLU A 177 17.46 21.95 -46.57
N ALA A 178 17.06 21.33 -47.69
CA ALA A 178 15.94 20.39 -47.74
C ALA A 178 16.19 19.08 -46.96
N GLN A 179 17.38 18.84 -46.39
CA GLN A 179 17.63 17.77 -45.42
C GLN A 179 17.50 18.29 -43.98
N ALA A 180 17.96 19.50 -43.69
CA ALA A 180 17.76 20.17 -42.40
C ALA A 180 16.26 20.35 -42.10
N GLU A 181 15.50 20.91 -43.04
CA GLU A 181 14.03 21.04 -42.93
C GLU A 181 13.35 19.69 -42.62
N LYS A 182 13.80 18.61 -43.25
CA LYS A 182 13.22 17.25 -43.05
C LYS A 182 13.59 16.63 -41.70
N LEU A 183 14.64 17.10 -41.04
CA LEU A 183 14.99 16.70 -39.67
C LEU A 183 14.24 17.57 -38.66
N GLU A 184 14.15 18.88 -38.89
CA GLU A 184 13.38 19.82 -38.07
C GLU A 184 11.90 19.43 -38.02
N ASN A 185 11.25 19.23 -39.18
CA ASN A 185 9.84 18.80 -39.25
C ASN A 185 9.59 17.45 -38.54
N LYS A 186 10.57 16.53 -38.52
CA LYS A 186 10.44 15.27 -37.76
C LYS A 186 10.56 15.48 -36.24
N LEU A 187 11.46 16.36 -35.82
CA LEU A 187 11.67 16.70 -34.41
C LEU A 187 10.46 17.45 -33.85
N LEU A 188 9.91 18.40 -34.64
CA LEU A 188 8.70 19.13 -34.34
C LEU A 188 7.48 18.20 -34.26
N ALA A 189 7.26 17.31 -35.25
CA ALA A 189 6.19 16.32 -35.20
C ALA A 189 6.32 15.29 -34.05
N TYR A 190 7.55 14.96 -33.63
CA TYR A 190 7.78 14.14 -32.44
C TYR A 190 7.43 14.90 -31.15
N SER A 191 7.84 16.17 -31.06
CA SER A 191 7.48 17.07 -29.96
C SER A 191 5.96 17.23 -29.83
N ASP A 192 5.26 17.55 -30.92
CA ASP A 192 3.80 17.72 -30.94
C ASP A 192 3.07 16.45 -30.50
N ARG A 193 3.53 15.27 -30.95
CA ARG A 193 2.96 13.98 -30.53
C ARG A 193 3.13 13.75 -29.03
N LEU A 194 4.32 13.99 -28.48
CA LEU A 194 4.59 13.86 -27.05
C LEU A 194 3.75 14.86 -26.24
N LEU A 195 3.63 16.09 -26.73
CA LEU A 195 2.86 17.17 -26.10
C LEU A 195 1.35 16.86 -26.13
N GLN A 196 0.84 16.24 -27.21
CA GLN A 196 -0.53 15.76 -27.29
C GLN A 196 -0.80 14.56 -26.36
N GLU A 197 0.15 13.63 -26.20
CA GLU A 197 0.06 12.52 -25.24
C GLU A 197 0.10 13.00 -23.78
N LEU A 198 0.88 14.05 -23.49
CA LEU A 198 0.88 14.70 -22.17
C LEU A 198 -0.45 15.42 -21.91
N ARG A 199 -1.01 16.13 -22.91
CA ARG A 199 -2.33 16.78 -22.79
C ARG A 199 -3.45 15.77 -22.51
N SER A 200 -3.47 14.61 -23.19
CA SER A 200 -4.52 13.60 -22.94
C SER A 200 -4.39 12.93 -21.58
N LYS A 201 -3.16 12.75 -21.07
CA LYS A 201 -2.93 12.28 -19.68
C LYS A 201 -3.39 13.29 -18.64
N ILE A 202 -3.11 14.58 -18.85
CA ILE A 202 -3.59 15.67 -17.98
C ILE A 202 -5.11 15.69 -17.96
N GLN A 203 -5.77 15.69 -19.13
CA GLN A 203 -7.22 15.69 -19.24
C GLN A 203 -7.89 14.48 -18.58
N LEU A 204 -7.25 13.30 -18.61
CA LEU A 204 -7.73 12.12 -17.90
C LEU A 204 -7.65 12.31 -16.37
N ILE A 205 -6.51 12.79 -15.86
CA ILE A 205 -6.30 13.05 -14.42
C ILE A 205 -7.25 14.14 -13.91
N GLU A 206 -7.49 15.19 -14.69
CA GLU A 206 -8.47 16.23 -14.39
C GLU A 206 -9.89 15.65 -14.31
N GLY A 207 -10.31 14.89 -15.33
CA GLY A 207 -11.64 14.27 -15.36
C GLY A 207 -11.86 13.17 -14.31
N ASP A 208 -10.81 12.47 -13.87
CA ASP A 208 -10.90 11.51 -12.75
C ASP A 208 -10.97 12.24 -11.40
N ARG A 209 -10.20 13.30 -11.20
CA ARG A 209 -10.28 14.17 -10.01
C ARG A 209 -11.64 14.85 -9.89
N GLU A 210 -12.27 15.26 -11.00
CA GLU A 210 -13.63 15.80 -11.00
C GLU A 210 -14.67 14.76 -10.54
N LYS A 211 -14.51 13.48 -10.91
CA LYS A 211 -15.37 12.39 -10.41
C LYS A 211 -15.16 12.18 -8.92
N GLU A 212 -13.92 12.10 -8.45
CA GLU A 212 -13.61 11.95 -7.02
C GLU A 212 -14.23 13.09 -6.19
N LEU A 213 -14.13 14.34 -6.65
CA LEU A 213 -14.74 15.50 -6.00
C LEU A 213 -16.28 15.44 -6.02
N SER A 214 -16.88 14.97 -7.11
CA SER A 214 -18.34 14.77 -7.22
C SER A 214 -18.83 13.66 -6.26
N ASP A 215 -18.12 12.53 -6.21
CA ASP A 215 -18.42 11.41 -5.33
C ASP A 215 -18.26 11.81 -3.86
N HIS A 216 -17.18 12.51 -3.50
CA HIS A 216 -16.99 13.11 -2.18
C HIS A 216 -18.12 14.09 -1.81
N GLY A 217 -18.57 14.92 -2.76
CA GLY A 217 -19.73 15.81 -2.59
C GLY A 217 -21.02 15.03 -2.32
N SER A 218 -21.25 13.92 -3.04
CA SER A 218 -22.42 13.06 -2.85
C SER A 218 -22.42 12.36 -1.48
N VAL A 219 -21.25 11.89 -1.02
CA VAL A 219 -21.05 11.26 0.29
C VAL A 219 -21.24 12.29 1.41
N LEU A 220 -20.69 13.50 1.26
CA LEU A 220 -20.88 14.59 2.22
C LEU A 220 -22.36 14.98 2.34
N ALA A 221 -23.07 15.11 1.22
CA ALA A 221 -24.51 15.38 1.22
C ALA A 221 -25.32 14.25 1.88
N ALA A 222 -24.94 12.98 1.66
CA ALA A 222 -25.56 11.83 2.31
C ALA A 222 -25.32 11.83 3.84
N ILE A 223 -24.10 12.13 4.28
CA ILE A 223 -23.74 12.27 5.71
C ILE A 223 -24.51 13.43 6.36
N GLN A 224 -24.56 14.59 5.71
CA GLN A 224 -25.35 15.74 6.19
C GLN A 224 -26.84 15.40 6.30
N GLN A 225 -27.40 14.67 5.33
CA GLN A 225 -28.79 14.21 5.38
C GLN A 225 -29.03 13.18 6.50
N GLN A 226 -28.08 12.29 6.79
CA GLN A 226 -28.16 11.37 7.92
C GLN A 226 -28.07 12.11 9.26
N TYR A 227 -27.13 13.04 9.41
CA TYR A 227 -27.00 13.89 10.58
C TYR A 227 -28.28 14.69 10.86
N ALA A 228 -28.87 15.33 9.84
CA ALA A 228 -30.13 16.06 9.97
C ALA A 228 -31.30 15.15 10.41
N LYS A 229 -31.36 13.90 9.93
CA LYS A 229 -32.36 12.91 10.39
C LYS A 229 -32.12 12.51 11.84
N GLU A 230 -30.86 12.32 12.25
CA GLU A 230 -30.53 11.92 13.62
C GLU A 230 -30.79 13.04 14.63
N CYS A 231 -30.56 14.32 14.27
CA CYS A 231 -30.97 15.45 15.10
C CYS A 231 -32.48 15.47 15.33
N VAL A 232 -33.29 15.26 14.29
CA VAL A 232 -34.76 15.17 14.41
C VAL A 232 -35.20 13.94 15.21
N ASN A 233 -34.49 12.82 15.11
CA ASN A 233 -34.71 11.62 15.92
C ASN A 233 -34.40 11.88 17.40
N SER A 234 -33.28 12.53 17.72
CA SER A 234 -32.93 12.95 19.10
C SER A 234 -33.99 13.88 19.66
N GLU A 235 -34.41 14.90 18.92
CA GLU A 235 -35.45 15.84 19.36
C GLU A 235 -36.80 15.14 19.65
N GLN A 236 -37.15 14.09 18.89
CA GLN A 236 -38.34 13.27 19.14
C GLN A 236 -38.20 12.38 20.38
N LEU A 237 -37.03 11.77 20.59
CA LEU A 237 -36.74 10.95 21.78
C LEU A 237 -36.66 11.82 23.04
N GLU A 238 -36.09 13.02 22.96
CA GLU A 238 -36.04 14.00 24.05
C GLU A 238 -37.45 14.46 24.47
N LYS A 239 -38.36 14.66 23.50
CA LYS A 239 -39.78 14.94 23.78
C LYS A 239 -40.47 13.77 24.47
N GLN A 240 -40.29 12.54 24.00
CA GLN A 240 -40.83 11.34 24.67
C GLN A 240 -40.26 11.17 26.09
N ILE A 241 -38.98 11.47 26.30
CA ILE A 241 -38.36 11.46 27.63
C ILE A 241 -38.93 12.56 28.53
N ALA A 242 -39.23 13.75 27.99
CA ALA A 242 -39.89 14.82 28.72
C ALA A 242 -41.33 14.46 29.11
N GLU A 243 -42.12 13.92 28.18
CA GLU A 243 -43.49 13.43 28.41
C GLU A 243 -43.53 12.32 29.48
N LEU A 244 -42.62 11.34 29.40
CA LEU A 244 -42.50 10.28 30.41
C LEU A 244 -42.06 10.80 31.78
N ARG A 245 -41.20 11.83 31.83
CA ARG A 245 -40.84 12.52 33.09
C ARG A 245 -42.00 13.32 33.66
N GLU A 246 -42.85 13.90 32.83
CA GLU A 246 -44.06 14.62 33.27
C GLU A 246 -45.05 13.64 33.91
N ILE A 247 -45.39 12.56 33.20
CA ILE A 247 -46.24 11.48 33.70
C ILE A 247 -45.69 10.88 35.00
N LEU A 248 -44.37 10.72 35.13
CA LEU A 248 -43.75 10.21 36.36
C LEU A 248 -43.92 11.19 37.53
N ARG A 249 -43.79 12.51 37.31
CA ARG A 249 -44.08 13.50 38.37
C ARG A 249 -45.56 13.51 38.77
N GLU A 250 -46.48 13.38 37.82
CA GLU A 250 -47.92 13.21 38.13
C GLU A 250 -48.16 11.97 39.01
N LYS A 251 -47.48 10.84 38.73
CA LYS A 251 -47.60 9.62 39.55
C LYS A 251 -46.95 9.79 40.93
N ASP A 252 -45.83 10.49 41.04
CA ASP A 252 -45.21 10.80 42.33
C ASP A 252 -46.08 11.72 43.18
N GLU A 253 -46.76 12.70 42.57
CA GLU A 253 -47.70 13.60 43.27
C GLU A 253 -48.96 12.85 43.73
N ILE A 254 -49.56 12.02 42.89
CA ILE A 254 -50.67 11.13 43.26
C ILE A 254 -50.25 10.15 44.38
N THR A 255 -49.02 9.64 44.34
CA THR A 255 -48.50 8.73 45.37
C THR A 255 -48.36 9.45 46.71
N LYS A 256 -47.83 10.68 46.71
CA LYS A 256 -47.75 11.53 47.92
C LYS A 256 -49.12 11.84 48.51
N THR A 257 -50.16 12.08 47.70
CA THR A 257 -51.52 12.29 48.24
C THR A 257 -52.05 11.04 48.92
N PHE A 258 -51.85 9.86 48.32
CA PHE A 258 -52.22 8.60 48.98
C PHE A 258 -51.38 8.30 50.22
N GLU A 259 -50.11 8.68 50.27
CA GLU A 259 -49.30 8.60 51.49
C GLU A 259 -49.85 9.50 52.60
N THR A 260 -50.24 10.75 52.29
CA THR A 260 -50.87 11.64 53.28
C THR A 260 -52.22 11.13 53.76
N ASP A 261 -53.03 10.52 52.89
CA ASP A 261 -54.31 9.90 53.27
C ASP A 261 -54.10 8.65 54.14
N ILE A 262 -53.08 7.84 53.83
CA ILE A 262 -52.70 6.69 54.65
C ILE A 262 -52.20 7.13 56.03
N VAL A 263 -51.52 8.27 56.14
CA VAL A 263 -51.11 8.85 57.44
C VAL A 263 -52.31 9.37 58.21
N SER A 264 -53.19 10.17 57.60
CA SER A 264 -54.37 10.72 58.28
C SER A 264 -55.33 9.62 58.76
N LEU A 265 -55.56 8.58 57.95
CA LEU A 265 -56.35 7.40 58.34
C LEU A 265 -55.69 6.58 59.47
N LYS A 266 -54.35 6.50 59.53
CA LYS A 266 -53.64 5.89 60.66
C LYS A 266 -53.77 6.73 61.93
N GLU A 267 -53.72 8.06 61.82
CA GLU A 267 -53.98 8.95 62.94
C GLU A 267 -55.42 8.82 63.45
N GLU A 268 -56.41 8.73 62.57
CA GLU A 268 -57.82 8.47 62.93
C GLU A 268 -58.02 7.11 63.58
N LEU A 269 -57.42 6.05 63.03
CA LEU A 269 -57.40 4.73 63.65
C LEU A 269 -56.80 4.79 65.06
N SER A 270 -55.69 5.50 65.25
CA SER A 270 -55.06 5.64 66.57
C SER A 270 -55.89 6.49 67.54
N ARG A 271 -56.58 7.55 67.06
CA ARG A 271 -57.54 8.33 67.85
C ARG A 271 -58.69 7.44 68.32
N ALA A 272 -59.32 6.70 67.41
CA ALA A 272 -60.39 5.76 67.72
C ALA A 272 -59.95 4.64 68.68
N GLN A 273 -58.75 4.07 68.49
CA GLN A 273 -58.17 3.07 69.41
C GLN A 273 -57.92 3.65 70.82
N ASN A 274 -57.43 4.89 70.91
CA ASN A 274 -57.23 5.58 72.18
C ASN A 274 -58.56 5.90 72.88
N GLU A 275 -59.59 6.31 72.13
CA GLU A 275 -60.95 6.52 72.67
C GLU A 275 -61.57 5.20 73.16
N VAL A 276 -61.52 4.13 72.36
CA VAL A 276 -61.98 2.79 72.78
C VAL A 276 -61.24 2.32 74.03
N GLY A 277 -59.91 2.48 74.07
CA GLY A 277 -59.09 2.16 75.24
C GLY A 277 -59.37 3.03 76.47
N PHE A 278 -59.79 4.29 76.29
CA PHE A 278 -60.25 5.17 77.36
C PHE A 278 -61.62 4.72 77.90
N TRP A 279 -62.58 4.45 77.01
CA TRP A 279 -63.91 3.98 77.40
C TRP A 279 -63.86 2.60 78.05
N GLN A 280 -63.01 1.70 77.57
CA GLN A 280 -62.72 0.41 78.21
C GLN A 280 -62.18 0.61 79.63
N LYS A 281 -61.09 1.40 79.80
CA LYS A 281 -60.53 1.71 81.13
C LYS A 281 -61.49 2.45 82.07
N ARG A 282 -62.54 3.09 81.52
CA ARG A 282 -63.62 3.72 82.29
C ARG A 282 -64.70 2.72 82.67
N ALA A 283 -65.02 1.76 81.78
CA ALA A 283 -65.92 0.65 82.07
C ALA A 283 -65.33 -0.27 83.16
N GLU A 284 -64.06 -0.69 83.00
CA GLU A 284 -63.28 -1.46 83.98
C GLU A 284 -63.22 -0.81 85.38
N LYS A 285 -63.39 0.53 85.46
CA LYS A 285 -63.39 1.31 86.71
C LYS A 285 -64.79 1.69 87.20
N THR A 286 -65.84 1.34 86.48
CA THR A 286 -67.22 1.64 86.88
C THR A 286 -67.66 0.61 87.91
N PRO A 287 -68.03 1.01 89.16
CA PRO A 287 -68.29 0.05 90.24
C PRO A 287 -69.39 -0.98 89.90
N ALA A 288 -70.43 -0.58 89.16
CA ALA A 288 -71.47 -1.51 88.71
C ALA A 288 -70.95 -2.61 87.78
N ILE A 289 -69.95 -2.30 86.92
CA ILE A 289 -69.33 -3.27 86.02
C ILE A 289 -68.36 -4.17 86.81
N GLN A 290 -67.59 -3.60 87.74
CA GLN A 290 -66.74 -4.39 88.64
C GLN A 290 -67.57 -5.36 89.51
N VAL A 291 -68.72 -4.91 90.02
CA VAL A 291 -69.68 -5.74 90.76
C VAL A 291 -70.23 -6.85 89.87
N LEU A 292 -70.73 -6.54 88.66
CA LEU A 292 -71.19 -7.55 87.71
C LEU A 292 -70.08 -8.54 87.30
N GLU A 293 -68.82 -8.09 87.18
CA GLU A 293 -67.67 -8.97 86.94
C GLU A 293 -67.35 -9.87 88.15
N SER A 294 -67.48 -9.38 89.39
CA SER A 294 -67.40 -10.25 90.57
C SER A 294 -68.58 -11.20 90.66
N GLU A 295 -69.82 -10.75 90.50
CA GLU A 295 -71.01 -11.60 90.52
C GLU A 295 -70.94 -12.68 89.45
N LEU A 296 -70.49 -12.35 88.22
CA LEU A 296 -70.34 -13.33 87.15
C LEU A 296 -69.13 -14.27 87.37
N ARG A 297 -68.07 -13.82 88.04
CA ARG A 297 -66.94 -14.65 88.48
C ARG A 297 -67.37 -15.61 89.60
N ASP A 298 -68.13 -15.13 90.56
CA ASP A 298 -68.61 -15.85 91.74
C ASP A 298 -69.72 -16.84 91.35
N VAL A 299 -70.60 -16.49 90.39
CA VAL A 299 -71.55 -17.41 89.75
C VAL A 299 -70.81 -18.46 88.92
N LYS A 300 -69.74 -18.10 88.21
CA LYS A 300 -68.90 -19.05 87.46
C LYS A 300 -68.11 -20.00 88.38
N GLU A 301 -67.65 -19.53 89.54
CA GLU A 301 -67.00 -20.35 90.57
C GLU A 301 -68.04 -21.22 91.29
N SER A 302 -69.17 -20.67 91.71
CA SER A 302 -70.28 -21.38 92.33
C SER A 302 -70.82 -22.50 91.44
N SER A 303 -71.14 -22.21 90.17
CA SER A 303 -71.59 -23.24 89.21
C SER A 303 -70.50 -24.28 88.87
N LYS A 304 -69.22 -23.89 88.79
CA LYS A 304 -68.09 -24.83 88.68
C LYS A 304 -68.02 -25.75 89.91
N ASN A 305 -68.20 -25.19 91.10
CA ASN A 305 -68.16 -25.92 92.36
C ASN A 305 -69.39 -26.82 92.52
N GLU A 306 -70.58 -26.39 92.10
CA GLU A 306 -71.81 -27.20 92.05
C GLU A 306 -71.69 -28.33 91.03
N ILE A 307 -71.14 -28.09 89.84
CA ILE A 307 -70.83 -29.15 88.85
C ILE A 307 -69.83 -30.15 89.43
N MET A 308 -68.85 -29.69 90.22
CA MET A 308 -67.87 -30.55 90.90
C MET A 308 -68.49 -31.33 92.07
N GLU A 309 -69.41 -30.72 92.82
CA GLU A 309 -70.20 -31.31 93.90
C GLU A 309 -71.14 -32.41 93.37
N LEU A 310 -71.85 -32.14 92.27
CA LEU A 310 -72.70 -33.09 91.57
C LEU A 310 -71.89 -34.24 90.96
N LYS A 311 -70.72 -33.96 90.38
CA LYS A 311 -69.79 -35.00 89.91
C LYS A 311 -69.27 -35.87 91.05
N ARG A 312 -68.99 -35.30 92.23
CA ARG A 312 -68.59 -36.05 93.42
C ARG A 312 -69.70 -36.97 93.90
N LYS A 313 -70.92 -36.44 94.07
CA LYS A 313 -72.12 -37.21 94.46
C LYS A 313 -72.48 -38.31 93.48
N LEU A 314 -72.28 -38.08 92.18
CA LEU A 314 -72.43 -39.11 91.15
C LEU A 314 -71.33 -40.19 91.22
N ALA A 315 -70.09 -39.82 91.53
CA ALA A 315 -69.02 -40.79 91.75
C ALA A 315 -69.25 -41.61 93.04
N GLU A 316 -69.76 -40.97 94.10
CA GLU A 316 -70.16 -41.59 95.37
C GLU A 316 -71.30 -42.59 95.15
N THR A 317 -72.38 -42.24 94.44
CA THR A 317 -73.47 -43.18 94.16
C THR A 317 -73.07 -44.32 93.22
N MET A 318 -72.20 -44.06 92.24
CA MET A 318 -71.63 -45.12 91.39
C MET A 318 -70.67 -46.03 92.17
N ASN A 319 -70.00 -45.54 93.21
CA ASN A 319 -69.17 -46.36 94.09
C ASN A 319 -70.02 -47.16 95.09
N THR A 320 -71.04 -46.59 95.73
CA THR A 320 -71.91 -47.38 96.63
C THR A 320 -72.70 -48.45 95.87
N GLN A 321 -73.05 -48.24 94.60
CA GLN A 321 -73.61 -49.29 93.72
C GLN A 321 -72.57 -50.37 93.33
N ARG A 322 -71.28 -50.02 93.23
CA ARG A 322 -70.20 -51.01 93.03
C ARG A 322 -69.95 -51.80 94.30
N GLU A 323 -69.92 -51.13 95.46
CA GLU A 323 -69.74 -51.73 96.78
C GLU A 323 -70.91 -52.65 97.12
N SER A 324 -72.17 -52.24 96.91
CA SER A 324 -73.32 -53.13 97.12
C SER A 324 -73.26 -54.35 96.20
N ARG A 325 -72.88 -54.18 94.93
CA ARG A 325 -72.68 -55.29 93.98
C ARG A 325 -71.49 -56.17 94.34
N LEU A 326 -70.43 -55.62 94.94
CA LEU A 326 -69.31 -56.40 95.47
C LEU A 326 -69.78 -57.21 96.68
N CYS A 327 -70.49 -56.62 97.63
CA CYS A 327 -71.10 -57.35 98.75
C CYS A 327 -72.05 -58.46 98.27
N GLU A 328 -72.86 -58.24 97.22
CA GLU A 328 -73.69 -59.30 96.61
C GLU A 328 -72.87 -60.42 95.97
N LEU A 329 -71.72 -60.09 95.36
CA LEU A 329 -70.83 -61.06 94.72
C LEU A 329 -69.98 -61.81 95.76
N GLU A 330 -69.58 -61.15 96.83
CA GLU A 330 -68.90 -61.72 97.99
C GLU A 330 -69.84 -62.63 98.79
N GLN A 331 -71.10 -62.23 98.99
CA GLN A 331 -72.13 -63.09 99.56
C GLN A 331 -72.33 -64.35 98.69
N ARG A 332 -72.51 -64.20 97.37
CA ARG A 332 -72.61 -65.37 96.45
C ARG A 332 -71.34 -66.23 96.44
N LEU A 333 -70.16 -65.63 96.55
CA LEU A 333 -68.89 -66.35 96.69
C LEU A 333 -68.83 -67.11 98.01
N GLN A 334 -69.36 -66.56 99.10
CA GLN A 334 -69.43 -67.22 100.39
C GLN A 334 -70.50 -68.32 100.42
N GLU A 335 -71.66 -68.12 99.80
CA GLU A 335 -72.68 -69.15 99.56
C GLU A 335 -72.09 -70.31 98.76
N LEU A 336 -71.45 -70.03 97.61
CA LEU A 336 -70.74 -71.05 96.82
C LEU A 336 -69.56 -71.68 97.58
N SER A 337 -68.90 -70.96 98.49
CA SER A 337 -67.82 -71.51 99.33
C SER A 337 -68.36 -72.43 100.44
N VAL A 338 -69.57 -72.16 100.94
CA VAL A 338 -70.30 -73.07 101.85
C VAL A 338 -70.79 -74.29 101.08
N GLU A 339 -71.38 -74.13 99.89
CA GLU A 339 -71.74 -75.26 99.01
C GLU A 339 -70.51 -76.11 98.65
N ILE A 340 -69.38 -75.49 98.31
CA ILE A 340 -68.09 -76.20 98.10
C ILE A 340 -67.61 -76.83 99.41
N GLY A 341 -67.87 -76.23 100.56
CA GLY A 341 -67.66 -76.82 101.89
C GLY A 341 -68.47 -78.11 102.07
N ASP A 342 -69.76 -78.08 101.73
CA ASP A 342 -70.67 -79.22 101.81
C ASP A 342 -70.36 -80.29 100.75
N PHE A 343 -69.97 -79.90 99.54
CA PHE A 343 -69.40 -80.84 98.56
C PHE A 343 -68.08 -81.43 99.06
N ASN A 344 -67.30 -80.72 99.89
CA ASN A 344 -66.09 -81.25 100.52
C ASN A 344 -66.39 -82.18 101.70
N THR A 345 -67.42 -81.92 102.52
CA THR A 345 -67.84 -82.85 103.58
C THR A 345 -68.50 -84.10 102.99
N ILE A 346 -69.36 -83.95 101.98
CA ILE A 346 -69.91 -85.06 101.19
C ILE A 346 -68.79 -85.82 100.48
N ARG A 347 -67.77 -85.14 99.92
CA ARG A 347 -66.58 -85.80 99.35
C ARG A 347 -65.75 -86.51 100.43
N ALA A 348 -65.64 -85.98 101.64
CA ALA A 348 -64.96 -86.64 102.75
C ALA A 348 -65.75 -87.83 103.31
N GLU A 349 -67.08 -87.77 103.30
CA GLU A 349 -67.96 -88.90 103.60
C GLU A 349 -67.90 -89.98 102.52
N LEU A 350 -67.92 -89.58 101.25
CA LEU A 350 -67.76 -90.48 100.11
C LEU A 350 -66.36 -91.07 100.12
N GLN A 351 -65.32 -90.30 100.45
CA GLN A 351 -63.98 -90.82 100.65
C GLN A 351 -63.95 -91.77 101.86
N HIS A 352 -64.59 -91.47 102.97
CA HIS A 352 -64.66 -92.42 104.11
C HIS A 352 -65.47 -93.69 103.77
N LYS A 353 -66.50 -93.58 102.92
CA LYS A 353 -67.24 -94.73 102.36
C LYS A 353 -66.38 -95.49 101.34
N VAL A 354 -65.55 -94.82 100.56
CA VAL A 354 -64.52 -95.40 99.68
C VAL A 354 -63.46 -96.08 100.56
N ASP A 355 -62.82 -95.43 101.53
CA ASP A 355 -61.92 -96.02 102.52
C ASP A 355 -62.53 -97.23 103.25
N GLN A 356 -63.84 -97.27 103.50
CA GLN A 356 -64.52 -98.45 104.04
C GLN A 356 -64.75 -99.54 102.98
N LEU A 357 -65.10 -99.15 101.75
CA LEU A 357 -65.20 -100.03 100.61
C LEU A 357 -63.82 -100.53 100.14
N GLU A 358 -62.73 -99.81 100.43
CA GLU A 358 -61.32 -100.11 100.22
C GLU A 358 -60.74 -100.86 101.42
N LYS A 359 -61.22 -100.69 102.65
CA LYS A 359 -60.93 -101.64 103.75
C LYS A 359 -61.64 -102.97 103.50
N LYS A 360 -62.81 -102.95 102.84
CA LYS A 360 -63.43 -104.15 102.24
C LYS A 360 -62.66 -104.62 101.02
N ASN A 361 -62.28 -103.75 100.09
CA ASN A 361 -61.53 -104.12 98.89
C ASN A 361 -60.11 -104.56 99.22
N LYS A 362 -59.57 -104.17 100.38
CA LYS A 362 -58.28 -104.59 100.96
C LYS A 362 -58.41 -105.79 101.86
N THR A 363 -59.58 -106.09 102.43
CA THR A 363 -59.89 -107.47 102.84
C THR A 363 -60.31 -108.36 101.66
N LEU A 364 -60.34 -107.82 100.43
CA LEU A 364 -60.42 -108.55 99.15
C LEU A 364 -59.12 -108.44 98.31
N GLU A 365 -58.20 -107.53 98.64
CA GLU A 365 -56.88 -107.30 98.03
C GLU A 365 -55.75 -107.74 98.96
N ASP A 366 -55.99 -108.04 100.22
CA ASP A 366 -55.19 -109.02 100.95
C ASP A 366 -55.54 -110.44 100.43
N LYS A 367 -56.71 -110.59 99.75
CA LYS A 367 -57.08 -111.78 98.96
C LYS A 367 -56.68 -111.69 97.47
N ASN A 368 -56.47 -110.50 96.90
CA ASN A 368 -56.10 -110.24 95.49
C ASN A 368 -54.70 -109.61 95.27
N ALA A 369 -53.93 -109.27 96.31
CA ALA A 369 -52.48 -109.00 96.26
C ALA A 369 -51.67 -110.25 96.62
N LEU A 370 -52.35 -111.29 97.12
CA LEU A 370 -52.06 -112.68 96.71
C LEU A 370 -52.08 -112.87 95.17
N LEU A 371 -52.57 -111.88 94.37
CA LEU A 371 -52.76 -111.94 92.92
C LEU A 371 -52.30 -110.69 92.11
N LYS A 372 -51.21 -109.99 92.54
CA LYS A 372 -50.32 -109.04 91.78
C LYS A 372 -50.41 -107.53 92.13
N ALA A 373 -49.42 -106.74 91.68
CA ALA A 373 -49.16 -105.32 92.06
C ALA A 373 -48.73 -104.41 90.88
N SER A 374 -48.87 -103.06 90.98
CA SER A 374 -47.90 -101.98 90.60
C SER A 374 -48.48 -100.58 90.18
N LYS A 375 -48.00 -99.47 90.81
CA LYS A 375 -47.64 -98.07 90.33
C LYS A 375 -48.52 -97.28 89.31
N SER A 376 -49.02 -96.02 89.44
CA SER A 376 -48.62 -94.67 90.01
C SER A 376 -47.99 -93.61 89.04
N THR A 377 -48.11 -92.27 89.36
CA THR A 377 -47.32 -91.03 88.94
C THR A 377 -47.37 -90.49 87.47
N GLU A 378 -47.12 -89.23 86.99
CA GLU A 378 -47.07 -87.76 87.37
C GLU A 378 -46.80 -86.89 86.04
N ASP A 379 -46.63 -85.55 85.81
CA ASP A 379 -46.39 -84.23 86.52
C ASP A 379 -46.78 -82.96 85.61
N ASN A 380 -46.33 -81.68 85.85
CA ASN A 380 -46.73 -80.37 85.22
C ASN A 380 -45.59 -79.25 85.09
N VAL A 381 -45.87 -77.93 84.78
CA VAL A 381 -45.07 -76.63 85.02
C VAL A 381 -44.29 -75.90 83.83
N GLY A 382 -43.87 -74.59 83.95
CA GLY A 382 -43.05 -73.76 82.97
C GLY A 382 -42.54 -72.30 83.35
N GLU A 383 -41.95 -71.51 82.38
CA GLU A 383 -41.70 -70.00 82.25
C GLU A 383 -40.32 -69.23 82.52
N SER A 384 -39.93 -68.27 81.62
CA SER A 384 -39.38 -66.85 81.84
C SER A 384 -37.90 -66.32 81.57
N THR A 385 -37.79 -64.99 81.22
CA THR A 385 -36.69 -63.95 81.29
C THR A 385 -35.62 -63.64 80.18
N ASN A 386 -35.18 -62.34 80.06
CA ASN A 386 -33.90 -61.86 79.42
C ASN A 386 -33.58 -60.32 79.56
N PHE A 387 -32.30 -59.88 79.68
CA PHE A 387 -31.86 -58.45 79.63
C PHE A 387 -30.38 -58.20 79.19
N GLU A 388 -29.45 -59.14 79.38
CA GLU A 388 -27.99 -58.88 79.33
C GLU A 388 -27.45 -58.41 77.96
N SER A 389 -28.11 -58.78 76.86
CA SER A 389 -27.59 -58.65 75.48
C SER A 389 -27.24 -57.22 75.04
N LEU A 390 -27.87 -56.19 75.61
CA LEU A 390 -27.69 -54.80 75.14
C LEU A 390 -26.30 -54.24 75.47
N LYS A 391 -25.69 -54.71 76.57
CA LYS A 391 -24.46 -54.13 77.15
C LYS A 391 -23.20 -54.44 76.34
N GLN A 392 -23.17 -55.57 75.63
CA GLN A 392 -22.01 -56.00 74.83
C GLN A 392 -21.82 -55.17 73.54
N ILE A 393 -22.90 -54.60 72.99
CA ILE A 393 -22.87 -53.92 71.69
C ILE A 393 -22.06 -52.60 71.76
N PHE A 394 -22.21 -51.84 72.84
CA PHE A 394 -21.63 -50.50 72.94
C PHE A 394 -20.09 -50.50 73.04
N LEU A 395 -19.52 -51.51 73.72
CA LEU A 395 -18.07 -51.68 73.85
C LEU A 395 -17.38 -51.98 72.51
N LYS A 396 -18.07 -52.67 71.59
CA LYS A 396 -17.50 -53.12 70.30
C LYS A 396 -17.19 -51.97 69.35
N ASN A 397 -18.07 -50.96 69.30
CA ASN A 397 -17.94 -49.84 68.37
C ASN A 397 -16.80 -48.87 68.76
N ALA A 398 -16.58 -48.66 70.07
CA ALA A 398 -15.54 -47.77 70.58
C ALA A 398 -14.10 -48.23 70.24
N GLN A 399 -13.88 -49.53 70.02
CA GLN A 399 -12.58 -50.05 69.61
C GLN A 399 -12.29 -49.89 68.10
N GLN A 400 -13.31 -49.72 67.25
CA GLN A 400 -13.10 -49.63 65.80
C GLN A 400 -12.51 -48.29 65.36
N LEU A 401 -12.94 -47.16 65.96
CA LEU A 401 -12.44 -45.82 65.60
C LEU A 401 -10.96 -45.58 65.97
N ARG A 402 -10.33 -46.45 66.77
CA ARG A 402 -8.95 -46.23 67.26
C ARG A 402 -7.86 -46.79 66.35
N ASN A 403 -8.23 -47.59 65.34
CA ASN A 403 -7.30 -48.41 64.56
C ASN A 403 -7.13 -47.96 63.09
N SER A 404 -7.95 -47.04 62.59
CA SER A 404 -7.85 -46.51 61.22
C SER A 404 -6.81 -45.39 61.13
N LYS A 405 -5.55 -45.74 60.88
CA LYS A 405 -4.55 -44.78 60.36
C LYS A 405 -4.75 -44.62 58.85
N GLN A 406 -5.25 -43.47 58.43
CA GLN A 406 -5.28 -43.04 57.05
C GLN A 406 -4.94 -41.55 57.03
N GLU A 407 -3.99 -41.15 56.19
CA GLU A 407 -3.50 -39.76 56.15
C GLU A 407 -4.55 -38.87 55.47
N ILE A 408 -4.99 -37.84 56.19
CA ILE A 408 -6.00 -36.90 55.69
C ILE A 408 -5.32 -35.91 54.74
N ASN A 409 -5.68 -35.96 53.46
CA ASN A 409 -5.21 -35.00 52.48
C ASN A 409 -5.96 -33.67 52.66
N PHE A 410 -5.27 -32.64 53.14
CA PHE A 410 -5.88 -31.36 53.54
C PHE A 410 -6.53 -30.57 52.38
N TYR A 411 -6.22 -30.89 51.12
CA TYR A 411 -6.83 -30.24 49.95
C TYR A 411 -8.31 -30.60 49.77
N GLU A 412 -8.68 -31.85 50.00
CA GLU A 412 -10.06 -32.35 49.78
C GLU A 412 -11.03 -31.85 50.87
N LEU A 413 -10.53 -31.61 52.09
CA LEU A 413 -11.32 -31.11 53.23
C LEU A 413 -11.66 -29.61 53.13
N LEU A 414 -10.94 -28.85 52.31
CA LEU A 414 -11.12 -27.39 52.16
C LEU A 414 -11.91 -26.99 50.90
N GLY A 415 -12.28 -27.94 50.03
CA GLY A 415 -13.08 -27.66 48.83
C GLY A 415 -12.38 -26.73 47.83
N LEU A 416 -11.04 -26.76 47.78
CA LEU A 416 -10.25 -25.98 46.84
C LEU A 416 -9.89 -26.85 45.62
N ASP A 417 -10.37 -26.43 44.45
CA ASP A 417 -10.12 -27.11 43.18
C ASP A 417 -8.62 -27.13 42.84
N GLU A 418 -8.17 -28.17 42.13
CA GLU A 418 -6.73 -28.38 41.87
C GLU A 418 -6.15 -27.23 41.04
N THR A 419 -5.12 -26.53 41.56
CA THR A 419 -4.61 -25.28 40.97
C THR A 419 -4.22 -25.48 39.51
N SER A 420 -4.90 -24.75 38.60
CA SER A 420 -4.99 -25.07 37.17
C SER A 420 -3.71 -25.62 36.54
N PHE A 421 -3.87 -26.73 35.82
CA PHE A 421 -2.90 -27.32 34.90
C PHE A 421 -2.21 -26.25 34.02
N GLU A 422 -2.94 -25.21 33.61
CA GLU A 422 -2.41 -24.09 32.81
C GLU A 422 -1.36 -23.25 33.55
N GLN A 423 -1.45 -23.07 34.87
CA GLN A 423 -0.44 -22.32 35.64
C GLN A 423 0.86 -23.13 35.73
N LYS A 424 0.77 -24.44 35.87
CA LYS A 424 1.92 -25.36 35.81
C LYS A 424 2.55 -25.36 34.41
N GLN A 425 1.73 -25.45 33.37
CA GLN A 425 2.16 -25.39 31.97
C GLN A 425 2.80 -24.03 31.63
N ARG A 426 2.24 -22.90 32.09
CA ARG A 426 2.84 -21.56 31.93
C ARG A 426 4.17 -21.43 32.65
N TYR A 427 4.31 -21.99 33.86
CA TYR A 427 5.58 -22.01 34.58
C TYR A 427 6.66 -22.78 33.82
N ASP A 428 6.34 -23.97 33.30
CA ASP A 428 7.30 -24.76 32.53
C ASP A 428 7.64 -24.10 31.17
N VAL A 429 6.67 -23.49 30.47
CA VAL A 429 6.96 -22.69 29.27
C VAL A 429 7.92 -21.54 29.58
N LEU A 430 7.61 -20.71 30.58
CA LEU A 430 8.43 -19.57 30.99
C LEU A 430 9.85 -20.00 31.42
N LYS A 431 9.97 -21.17 32.05
CA LYS A 431 11.25 -21.80 32.41
C LYS A 431 12.05 -22.25 31.18
N THR A 432 11.41 -22.76 30.13
CA THR A 432 12.11 -23.03 28.85
C THR A 432 12.52 -21.76 28.12
N GLU A 433 11.77 -20.66 28.25
CA GLU A 433 12.14 -19.37 27.67
C GLU A 433 13.31 -18.72 28.40
N PHE A 434 13.33 -18.77 29.74
CA PHE A 434 14.46 -18.30 30.54
C PHE A 434 15.78 -19.02 30.17
N GLU A 435 15.75 -20.35 29.98
CA GLU A 435 16.92 -21.11 29.50
C GLU A 435 17.25 -20.89 28.00
N LYS A 436 16.36 -20.29 27.20
CA LYS A 436 16.70 -19.78 25.85
C LYS A 436 17.39 -18.42 25.94
N TYR A 437 16.85 -17.48 26.72
CA TYR A 437 17.45 -16.15 26.92
C TYR A 437 18.85 -16.22 27.54
N LYS A 438 19.05 -17.10 28.53
CA LYS A 438 20.36 -17.39 29.14
C LYS A 438 21.39 -17.92 28.12
N LYS A 439 20.95 -18.60 27.05
CA LYS A 439 21.82 -19.08 25.96
C LYS A 439 22.10 -17.99 24.92
N SER A 440 21.15 -17.13 24.59
CA SER A 440 21.41 -16.00 23.68
C SER A 440 22.30 -14.92 24.30
N GLU A 441 22.20 -14.68 25.62
CA GLU A 441 23.13 -13.78 26.32
C GLU A 441 24.58 -14.28 26.27
N ALA A 442 24.78 -15.60 26.40
CA ALA A 442 26.11 -16.21 26.30
C ALA A 442 26.75 -16.03 24.90
N VAL A 443 25.94 -16.05 23.83
CA VAL A 443 26.41 -15.76 22.46
C VAL A 443 26.75 -14.28 22.29
N LEU A 444 25.95 -13.36 22.85
CA LEU A 444 26.24 -11.92 22.82
C LEU A 444 27.54 -11.54 23.55
N ARG A 445 27.97 -12.35 24.54
CA ARG A 445 29.25 -12.16 25.24
C ARG A 445 30.47 -12.65 24.46
N SER A 446 30.36 -13.54 23.47
CA SER A 446 31.51 -13.97 22.65
C SER A 446 31.80 -12.96 21.53
N VAL A 447 30.77 -12.52 20.79
CA VAL A 447 30.90 -11.63 19.62
C VAL A 447 31.55 -10.28 19.97
N LYS A 448 31.45 -9.82 21.22
CA LYS A 448 31.93 -8.50 21.63
C LYS A 448 33.46 -8.37 21.77
N ASN A 449 34.22 -9.48 21.70
CA ASN A 449 35.67 -9.47 21.90
C ASN A 449 36.50 -9.30 20.60
N ASP A 450 35.96 -9.67 19.43
CA ASP A 450 36.73 -9.68 18.18
C ASP A 450 36.73 -8.33 17.43
N ALA A 451 35.83 -7.41 17.78
CA ALA A 451 35.62 -6.15 17.06
C ALA A 451 36.66 -5.03 17.35
N LEU A 452 37.70 -5.31 18.16
CA LEU A 452 38.56 -4.28 18.78
C LEU A 452 39.99 -4.20 18.23
N LYS A 453 40.25 -4.69 17.00
CA LYS A 453 41.62 -4.77 16.43
C LYS A 453 41.86 -4.03 15.11
N ASN A 454 40.84 -3.45 14.47
CA ASN A 454 40.93 -2.99 13.06
C ASN A 454 40.84 -1.46 12.87
N THR A 455 40.95 -0.66 13.93
CA THR A 455 40.63 0.78 13.92
C THR A 455 41.83 1.69 14.17
N GLU A 456 43.00 1.36 13.60
CA GLU A 456 44.26 2.07 13.91
C GLU A 456 45.11 2.45 12.66
N ILE A 457 44.53 2.43 11.46
CA ILE A 457 45.22 2.85 10.22
C ILE A 457 44.36 3.81 9.39
N SER A 458 44.29 5.08 9.79
CA SER A 458 43.80 6.21 8.96
C SER A 458 44.10 7.56 9.62
N ASN A 459 45.38 7.98 9.67
CA ASN A 459 45.72 9.34 10.13
C ASN A 459 47.14 9.84 9.76
N THR A 460 47.55 9.79 8.49
CA THR A 460 48.64 10.63 7.94
C THR A 460 48.65 10.64 6.41
N LEU A 461 48.03 11.65 5.78
CA LEU A 461 48.48 12.11 4.45
C LEU A 461 48.09 13.58 4.20
N SER A 462 49.03 14.49 4.47
CA SER A 462 48.92 15.89 4.10
C SER A 462 50.31 16.46 3.83
N LEU A 463 50.46 17.11 2.66
CA LEU A 463 51.53 18.05 2.28
C LEU A 463 53.01 17.62 2.47
N LEU A 464 53.64 17.20 1.36
CA LEU A 464 55.04 17.52 1.04
C LEU A 464 55.17 17.67 -0.50
N PRO A 465 56.19 18.39 -1.01
CA PRO A 465 56.14 19.01 -2.33
C PRO A 465 56.72 18.15 -3.47
N VAL A 466 56.56 18.67 -4.69
CA VAL A 466 57.14 18.16 -5.94
C VAL A 466 58.64 17.89 -5.79
N SER A 467 59.05 16.66 -6.09
CA SER A 467 60.44 16.25 -6.26
C SER A 467 60.55 15.39 -7.52
N GLU A 468 61.61 15.55 -8.30
CA GLU A 468 61.71 15.02 -9.67
C GLU A 468 62.18 13.54 -9.66
N CYS A 469 61.22 12.61 -9.66
CA CYS A 469 61.51 11.18 -9.74
C CYS A 469 62.21 10.82 -11.06
N THR A 470 63.47 10.40 -10.95
CA THR A 470 64.37 10.07 -12.08
C THR A 470 64.80 8.60 -12.10
N SER A 471 64.14 7.74 -11.31
CA SER A 471 64.38 6.29 -11.24
C SER A 471 63.27 5.49 -11.96
N GLU A 472 63.70 4.55 -12.81
CA GLU A 472 62.80 3.70 -13.60
C GLU A 472 62.07 2.65 -12.72
N GLY A 473 62.65 2.29 -11.57
CA GLY A 473 62.05 1.36 -10.60
C GLY A 473 60.81 1.94 -9.92
N ASP A 474 60.81 3.24 -9.60
CA ASP A 474 59.66 3.90 -8.96
C ASP A 474 58.46 3.95 -9.92
N LEU A 475 58.71 4.15 -11.22
CA LEU A 475 57.67 4.07 -12.25
C LEU A 475 57.09 2.66 -12.39
N LEU A 476 57.90 1.61 -12.22
CA LEU A 476 57.40 0.23 -12.19
C LEU A 476 56.59 -0.08 -10.92
N HIS A 477 57.04 0.39 -9.75
CA HIS A 477 56.29 0.26 -8.51
C HIS A 477 54.94 1.01 -8.58
N MET A 478 54.93 2.25 -9.08
CA MET A 478 53.70 3.03 -9.27
C MET A 478 52.75 2.38 -10.29
N ARG A 479 53.27 1.80 -11.39
CA ARG A 479 52.43 1.01 -12.33
C ARG A 479 51.82 -0.23 -11.67
N SER A 480 52.60 -0.94 -10.85
CA SER A 480 52.11 -2.10 -10.08
C SER A 480 51.05 -1.71 -9.04
N LEU A 481 51.25 -0.59 -8.34
CA LEU A 481 50.27 -0.03 -7.40
C LEU A 481 48.97 0.35 -8.14
N VAL A 482 49.07 1.09 -9.25
CA VAL A 482 47.93 1.47 -10.09
C VAL A 482 47.18 0.26 -10.64
N ALA A 483 47.89 -0.79 -11.09
CA ALA A 483 47.26 -2.05 -11.49
C ALA A 483 46.49 -2.68 -10.30
N SER A 484 47.13 -2.83 -9.14
CA SER A 484 46.49 -3.39 -7.94
C SER A 484 45.30 -2.57 -7.41
N LEU A 485 45.24 -1.27 -7.72
CA LEU A 485 44.11 -0.39 -7.41
C LEU A 485 43.00 -0.54 -8.45
N HIS A 486 43.32 -0.71 -9.74
CA HIS A 486 42.34 -1.08 -10.76
C HIS A 486 41.72 -2.45 -10.50
N ASP A 487 42.52 -3.46 -10.12
CA ASP A 487 42.02 -4.79 -9.78
C ASP A 487 41.05 -4.74 -8.58
N LYS A 488 41.38 -3.95 -7.55
CA LYS A 488 40.50 -3.72 -6.38
C LYS A 488 39.24 -2.93 -6.74
N LEU A 489 39.34 -1.94 -7.62
CA LEU A 489 38.20 -1.17 -8.09
C LEU A 489 37.25 -2.09 -8.88
N HIS A 490 37.79 -2.89 -9.80
CA HIS A 490 37.03 -3.87 -10.56
C HIS A 490 36.41 -4.96 -9.68
N SER A 491 37.08 -5.42 -8.61
CA SER A 491 36.45 -6.34 -7.65
C SER A 491 35.32 -5.68 -6.87
N LEU A 492 35.47 -4.42 -6.46
CA LEU A 492 34.40 -3.67 -5.79
C LEU A 492 33.22 -3.36 -6.72
N GLU A 493 33.45 -3.15 -8.01
CA GLU A 493 32.38 -3.03 -9.02
C GLU A 493 31.62 -4.35 -9.20
N ILE A 494 32.32 -5.49 -9.21
CA ILE A 494 31.70 -6.83 -9.23
C ILE A 494 30.88 -7.07 -7.95
N ASP A 495 31.44 -6.80 -6.78
CA ASP A 495 30.75 -7.00 -5.50
C ASP A 495 29.54 -6.07 -5.35
N TYR A 496 29.64 -4.82 -5.81
CA TYR A 496 28.52 -3.90 -5.87
C TYR A 496 27.42 -4.38 -6.83
N ALA A 497 27.79 -4.87 -8.02
CA ALA A 497 26.84 -5.45 -8.97
C ALA A 497 26.14 -6.71 -8.38
N ASN A 498 26.90 -7.60 -7.74
CA ASN A 498 26.35 -8.78 -7.07
C ASN A 498 25.41 -8.42 -5.91
N ALA A 499 25.79 -7.45 -5.07
CA ALA A 499 24.95 -6.94 -4.00
C ALA A 499 23.66 -6.31 -4.54
N LYS A 500 23.77 -5.45 -5.56
CA LYS A 500 22.64 -4.84 -6.26
C LYS A 500 21.68 -5.91 -6.79
N ASN A 501 22.19 -6.89 -7.55
CA ASN A 501 21.38 -7.99 -8.09
C ASN A 501 20.64 -8.75 -6.98
N SER A 502 21.29 -8.99 -5.83
CA SER A 502 20.66 -9.65 -4.68
C SER A 502 19.62 -8.79 -3.95
N TYR A 503 19.68 -7.46 -4.05
CA TYR A 503 18.60 -6.58 -3.58
C TYR A 503 17.45 -6.49 -4.58
N GLU A 504 17.73 -6.47 -5.89
CA GLU A 504 16.73 -6.51 -6.95
C GLU A 504 15.94 -7.84 -6.92
N GLU A 505 16.61 -8.97 -6.73
CA GLU A 505 15.98 -10.28 -6.55
C GLU A 505 15.05 -10.32 -5.32
N LYS A 506 15.52 -9.85 -4.16
CA LYS A 506 14.69 -9.77 -2.94
C LYS A 506 13.50 -8.82 -3.12
N THR A 507 13.68 -7.73 -3.86
CA THR A 507 12.60 -6.79 -4.17
C THR A 507 11.55 -7.45 -5.06
N ALA A 508 11.96 -8.20 -6.09
CA ALA A 508 11.06 -8.96 -6.95
C ALA A 508 10.31 -10.07 -6.17
N GLN A 509 11.00 -10.81 -5.30
CA GLN A 509 10.37 -11.83 -4.43
C GLN A 509 9.32 -11.22 -3.48
N LEU A 510 9.61 -10.04 -2.90
CA LEU A 510 8.64 -9.32 -2.06
C LEU A 510 7.46 -8.78 -2.88
N GLN A 511 7.69 -8.24 -4.07
CA GLN A 511 6.64 -7.79 -4.99
C GLN A 511 5.73 -8.94 -5.42
N GLN A 512 6.29 -10.08 -5.82
CA GLN A 512 5.51 -11.29 -6.14
C GLN A 512 4.63 -11.69 -4.95
N LYS A 513 5.20 -11.76 -3.74
CA LYS A 513 4.45 -12.13 -2.53
C LYS A 513 3.33 -11.13 -2.19
N ILE A 514 3.53 -9.84 -2.46
CA ILE A 514 2.47 -8.84 -2.33
C ILE A 514 1.34 -9.14 -3.32
N THR A 515 1.64 -9.34 -4.61
CA THR A 515 0.62 -9.67 -5.62
C THR A 515 -0.12 -10.99 -5.37
N GLU A 516 0.55 -12.00 -4.81
CA GLU A 516 -0.08 -13.25 -4.38
C GLU A 516 -1.06 -13.04 -3.22
N MET A 517 -0.69 -12.21 -2.23
CA MET A 517 -1.57 -11.85 -1.11
C MET A 517 -2.76 -11.00 -1.57
N GLU A 518 -2.55 -10.08 -2.51
CA GLU A 518 -3.61 -9.26 -3.12
C GLU A 518 -4.62 -10.14 -3.88
N MET A 519 -4.17 -11.06 -4.72
CA MET A 519 -5.04 -12.03 -5.41
C MET A 519 -5.84 -12.92 -4.43
N ILE A 520 -5.23 -13.34 -3.32
CA ILE A 520 -5.93 -14.10 -2.27
C ILE A 520 -6.99 -13.23 -1.59
N GLN A 521 -6.69 -11.96 -1.31
CA GLN A 521 -7.64 -11.02 -0.73
C GLN A 521 -8.81 -10.72 -1.70
N GLU A 522 -8.54 -10.51 -2.98
CA GLU A 522 -9.58 -10.30 -3.99
C GLU A 522 -10.51 -11.50 -4.14
N SER A 523 -9.97 -12.72 -4.17
CA SER A 523 -10.79 -13.94 -4.25
C SER A 523 -11.66 -14.14 -3.00
N LEU A 524 -11.12 -13.91 -1.79
CA LEU A 524 -11.91 -13.94 -0.54
C LEU A 524 -13.01 -12.87 -0.49
N ILE A 525 -12.75 -11.66 -1.01
CA ILE A 525 -13.76 -10.60 -1.12
C ILE A 525 -14.84 -10.96 -2.15
N SER A 526 -14.44 -11.58 -3.27
CA SER A 526 -15.37 -12.09 -4.30
C SER A 526 -16.28 -13.17 -3.71
N ASP A 527 -15.72 -14.17 -3.03
CA ASP A 527 -16.49 -15.24 -2.40
C ASP A 527 -17.45 -14.73 -1.32
N LEU A 528 -17.04 -13.75 -0.52
CA LEU A 528 -17.92 -13.13 0.48
C LEU A 528 -19.07 -12.34 -0.17
N ARG A 529 -18.81 -11.61 -1.27
CA ARG A 529 -19.85 -10.94 -2.08
C ARG A 529 -20.81 -11.96 -2.69
N ASN A 530 -20.30 -13.06 -3.24
CA ASN A 530 -21.10 -14.14 -3.82
C ASN A 530 -22.00 -14.80 -2.77
N GLN A 531 -21.47 -15.11 -1.58
CA GLN A 531 -22.25 -15.62 -0.45
C GLN A 531 -23.32 -14.63 0.04
N MET A 532 -23.05 -13.33 0.01
CA MET A 532 -24.03 -12.30 0.36
C MET A 532 -25.14 -12.22 -0.69
N HIS A 533 -24.80 -12.18 -1.99
CA HIS A 533 -25.78 -12.16 -3.07
C HIS A 533 -26.65 -13.43 -3.08
N GLN A 534 -26.05 -14.60 -2.85
CA GLN A 534 -26.80 -15.86 -2.74
C GLN A 534 -27.86 -15.80 -1.62
N LYS A 535 -27.51 -15.28 -0.43
CA LYS A 535 -28.46 -15.09 0.67
C LYS A 535 -29.57 -14.08 0.35
N VAL A 536 -29.26 -13.04 -0.42
CA VAL A 536 -30.28 -12.08 -0.90
C VAL A 536 -31.24 -12.78 -1.87
N ILE A 537 -30.74 -13.54 -2.85
CA ILE A 537 -31.56 -14.30 -3.82
C ILE A 537 -32.45 -15.32 -3.09
N GLU A 538 -31.92 -16.03 -2.09
CA GLU A 538 -32.69 -16.97 -1.26
C GLU A 538 -33.82 -16.26 -0.50
N MET A 539 -33.51 -15.15 0.17
CA MET A 539 -34.48 -14.31 0.90
C MET A 539 -35.55 -13.72 -0.04
N GLU A 540 -35.17 -13.24 -1.21
CA GLU A 540 -36.10 -12.75 -2.23
C GLU A 540 -37.01 -13.87 -2.75
N SER A 541 -36.48 -15.10 -2.90
CA SER A 541 -37.27 -16.27 -3.29
C SER A 541 -38.32 -16.64 -2.23
N GLU A 542 -37.98 -16.58 -0.94
CA GLU A 542 -38.94 -16.83 0.15
C GLU A 542 -39.94 -15.69 0.28
N MET A 543 -39.53 -14.43 0.13
CA MET A 543 -40.46 -13.31 0.04
C MET A 543 -41.41 -13.43 -1.16
N HIS A 544 -40.96 -13.96 -2.29
CA HIS A 544 -41.82 -14.23 -3.45
C HIS A 544 -42.79 -15.38 -3.18
N LYS A 545 -42.34 -16.49 -2.60
CA LYS A 545 -43.20 -17.62 -2.15
C LYS A 545 -44.26 -17.17 -1.14
N GLN A 546 -43.91 -16.30 -0.18
CA GLN A 546 -44.85 -15.73 0.78
C GLN A 546 -45.89 -14.83 0.10
N ARG A 547 -45.48 -13.99 -0.86
CA ARG A 547 -46.41 -13.16 -1.66
C ARG A 547 -47.37 -14.02 -2.48
N ILE A 548 -46.90 -15.11 -3.08
CA ILE A 548 -47.77 -16.07 -3.80
C ILE A 548 -48.80 -16.69 -2.84
N ARG A 549 -48.35 -17.27 -1.71
CA ARG A 549 -49.26 -17.87 -0.71
C ARG A 549 -50.30 -16.86 -0.19
N ALA A 550 -49.92 -15.60 0.02
CA ALA A 550 -50.84 -14.55 0.42
C ALA A 550 -51.87 -14.24 -0.67
N MET A 551 -51.47 -14.21 -1.95
CA MET A 551 -52.40 -14.04 -3.09
C MET A 551 -53.32 -15.25 -3.26
N GLU A 552 -52.84 -16.47 -3.03
CA GLU A 552 -53.64 -17.71 -3.06
C GLU A 552 -54.71 -17.70 -1.97
N ILE A 553 -54.34 -17.36 -0.72
CA ILE A 553 -55.29 -17.22 0.39
C ILE A 553 -56.31 -16.11 0.13
N LEU A 554 -55.88 -14.97 -0.44
CA LEU A 554 -56.82 -13.90 -0.82
C LEU A 554 -57.79 -14.35 -1.91
N ALA A 555 -57.34 -15.13 -2.90
CA ALA A 555 -58.23 -15.69 -3.93
C ALA A 555 -59.20 -16.74 -3.36
N GLU A 556 -58.75 -17.58 -2.41
CA GLU A 556 -59.63 -18.49 -1.66
C GLU A 556 -60.71 -17.73 -0.88
N LYS A 557 -60.35 -16.62 -0.21
CA LYS A 557 -61.32 -15.78 0.51
C LYS A 557 -62.24 -14.97 -0.40
N GLU A 558 -61.78 -14.52 -1.57
CA GLU A 558 -62.66 -13.92 -2.58
C GLU A 558 -63.69 -14.96 -3.08
N ASN A 559 -63.27 -16.22 -3.28
CA ASN A 559 -64.17 -17.32 -3.66
C ASN A 559 -65.16 -17.68 -2.54
N GLU A 560 -64.73 -17.78 -1.27
CA GLU A 560 -65.64 -17.96 -0.11
C GLU A 560 -66.65 -16.80 0.00
N LEU A 561 -66.22 -15.56 -0.24
CA LEU A 561 -67.08 -14.39 -0.27
C LEU A 561 -68.06 -14.45 -1.45
N GLU A 562 -67.66 -14.91 -2.63
CA GLU A 562 -68.59 -15.05 -3.77
C GLU A 562 -69.59 -16.19 -3.58
N ILE A 563 -69.16 -17.31 -2.99
CA ILE A 563 -70.05 -18.41 -2.58
C ILE A 563 -71.08 -17.90 -1.57
N THR A 564 -70.66 -17.19 -0.51
CA THR A 564 -71.59 -16.67 0.52
C THR A 564 -72.48 -15.54 0.00
N LYS A 565 -72.00 -14.65 -0.88
CA LYS A 565 -72.83 -13.69 -1.63
C LYS A 565 -73.90 -14.42 -2.45
N SER A 566 -73.55 -15.47 -3.19
CA SER A 566 -74.51 -16.21 -4.02
C SER A 566 -75.59 -16.91 -3.19
N MET A 567 -75.22 -17.53 -2.07
CA MET A 567 -76.17 -18.11 -1.10
C MET A 567 -77.11 -17.04 -0.51
N LEU A 568 -76.61 -15.84 -0.21
CA LEU A 568 -77.42 -14.74 0.29
C LEU A 568 -78.37 -14.20 -0.78
N ALA A 569 -77.89 -14.02 -2.01
CA ALA A 569 -78.68 -13.55 -3.15
C ALA A 569 -79.81 -14.54 -3.50
N SER A 570 -79.55 -15.85 -3.45
CA SER A 570 -80.58 -16.89 -3.58
C SER A 570 -81.66 -16.82 -2.50
N LYS A 571 -81.34 -16.27 -1.32
CA LYS A 571 -82.26 -16.17 -0.17
C LYS A 571 -83.06 -14.86 -0.15
N SER A 572 -82.68 -13.88 -0.95
CA SER A 572 -83.39 -12.59 -1.11
C SER A 572 -84.50 -12.59 -2.18
N GLN A 573 -84.76 -13.71 -2.87
CA GLN A 573 -85.80 -13.80 -3.91
C GLN A 573 -87.19 -14.25 -3.44
N SER A 574 -87.55 -14.00 -2.17
CA SER A 574 -88.91 -14.26 -1.66
C SER A 574 -89.36 -13.23 -0.62
N ASN A 575 -90.01 -12.14 -1.07
CA ASN A 575 -91.28 -11.58 -0.57
C ASN A 575 -91.50 -10.13 -1.09
N THR A 576 -92.72 -9.61 -0.95
CA THR A 576 -93.25 -8.41 -1.64
C THR A 576 -93.37 -7.16 -0.75
N ASP A 577 -93.53 -5.99 -1.39
CA ASP A 577 -93.88 -4.66 -0.84
C ASP A 577 -95.28 -4.61 -0.15
N PRO A 578 -95.84 -3.46 0.36
CA PRO A 578 -95.35 -2.06 0.38
C PRO A 578 -95.62 -1.22 1.68
N VAL A 579 -95.39 0.11 1.60
CA VAL A 579 -96.05 1.27 2.29
C VAL A 579 -95.15 2.22 3.15
N ASP A 580 -95.38 3.52 2.93
CA ASP A 580 -94.73 4.79 3.36
C ASP A 580 -95.12 5.34 4.78
N PRO A 581 -94.68 6.55 5.25
CA PRO A 581 -93.37 7.27 5.22
C PRO A 581 -93.06 7.91 6.64
N PRO A 582 -92.46 9.12 6.79
CA PRO A 582 -91.11 9.62 6.46
C PRO A 582 -90.27 10.02 7.71
N GLN A 583 -88.93 10.16 7.59
CA GLN A 583 -88.07 11.21 8.21
C GLN A 583 -86.55 10.86 8.15
N GLY A 584 -85.68 11.88 8.25
CA GLY A 584 -84.34 11.73 8.85
C GLY A 584 -83.11 11.69 7.91
N THR A 585 -82.38 12.82 7.86
CA THR A 585 -80.91 12.93 7.65
C THR A 585 -80.19 11.95 6.70
N SER A 586 -79.80 12.41 5.51
CA SER A 586 -78.84 11.70 4.65
C SER A 586 -77.38 11.95 5.07
N PHE A 587 -76.65 10.88 5.37
CA PHE A 587 -75.18 10.90 5.42
C PHE A 587 -74.62 10.31 4.11
N GLN A 588 -73.85 11.11 3.38
CA GLN A 588 -73.37 10.77 2.05
C GLN A 588 -72.00 10.07 2.10
N SER A 589 -71.91 8.84 1.58
CA SER A 589 -70.69 8.03 1.64
C SER A 589 -69.65 8.47 0.59
N VAL A 590 -68.50 8.95 1.06
CA VAL A 590 -67.38 9.38 0.20
C VAL A 590 -66.59 8.16 -0.29
N LYS A 591 -66.59 7.92 -1.60
CA LYS A 591 -65.70 6.95 -2.25
C LYS A 591 -64.38 7.62 -2.63
N TYR A 592 -63.26 7.09 -2.13
CA TYR A 592 -61.92 7.50 -2.53
C TYR A 592 -61.71 7.26 -4.04
N ARG A 593 -61.19 8.28 -4.75
CA ARG A 593 -60.85 8.19 -6.18
C ARG A 593 -59.35 8.02 -6.35
N LYS A 594 -58.95 6.93 -7.00
CA LYS A 594 -57.55 6.58 -7.31
C LYS A 594 -57.15 7.21 -8.64
N SER A 595 -56.03 7.93 -8.69
CA SER A 595 -55.50 8.55 -9.91
C SER A 595 -54.00 8.25 -10.08
N ARG A 596 -53.61 7.99 -11.33
CA ARG A 596 -52.23 8.04 -11.84
C ARG A 596 -52.25 8.82 -13.18
N PRO A 597 -51.13 9.44 -13.58
CA PRO A 597 -51.14 10.47 -14.62
C PRO A 597 -51.09 9.92 -16.05
N SER A 598 -51.38 10.78 -17.02
CA SER A 598 -51.04 10.62 -18.44
C SER A 598 -50.62 11.96 -19.04
N ASN A 599 -49.60 11.89 -19.89
CA ASN A 599 -48.78 12.99 -20.45
C ASN A 599 -49.51 13.96 -21.41
N LEU A 600 -48.75 14.99 -21.84
CA LEU A 600 -48.94 15.89 -23.00
C LEU A 600 -49.91 17.08 -22.74
N TYR A 601 -49.79 18.24 -23.39
CA TYR A 601 -48.89 18.66 -24.50
C TYR A 601 -48.32 20.09 -24.27
N GLU A 602 -47.23 20.37 -24.98
CA GLU A 602 -46.47 21.62 -25.22
C GLU A 602 -47.30 22.90 -25.54
N SER A 603 -46.85 24.09 -25.10
CA SER A 603 -46.91 25.38 -25.86
C SER A 603 -46.26 26.56 -25.11
N ASP A 604 -45.61 27.46 -25.85
CA ASP A 604 -44.84 28.61 -25.34
C ASP A 604 -45.69 29.85 -24.97
N THR A 605 -45.11 30.76 -24.19
CA THR A 605 -45.17 32.21 -24.50
C THR A 605 -44.04 32.98 -23.81
N SER A 606 -43.34 33.83 -24.57
CA SER A 606 -42.31 34.77 -24.05
C SER A 606 -42.90 36.18 -23.85
N ILE A 607 -42.45 36.89 -22.82
CA ILE A 607 -42.41 38.36 -22.75
C ILE A 607 -41.09 38.78 -22.06
N ASP A 608 -40.40 39.75 -22.65
CA ASP A 608 -39.08 40.27 -22.23
C ASP A 608 -39.13 41.37 -21.15
N ALA A 609 -37.92 41.84 -20.77
CA ALA A 609 -37.61 43.16 -20.16
C ALA A 609 -37.93 43.39 -18.65
N GLU A 610 -37.15 44.15 -17.87
CA GLU A 610 -35.85 44.80 -18.11
C GLU A 610 -35.09 45.13 -16.79
N ILE A 611 -33.75 45.16 -16.87
CA ILE A 611 -32.78 46.03 -16.14
C ILE A 611 -33.10 46.50 -14.69
N ARG A 612 -32.25 46.09 -13.74
CA ARG A 612 -31.44 47.05 -12.95
C ARG A 612 -30.16 46.44 -12.36
N ASN A 613 -29.01 47.02 -12.70
CA ASN A 613 -27.74 46.79 -12.01
C ASN A 613 -27.67 47.61 -10.71
N VAL A 614 -27.06 47.04 -9.67
CA VAL A 614 -26.28 47.80 -8.68
C VAL A 614 -24.99 47.02 -8.43
N VAL A 615 -23.86 47.67 -8.69
CA VAL A 615 -22.55 47.28 -8.17
C VAL A 615 -22.26 48.21 -7.01
N ASP A 616 -21.76 47.67 -5.91
CA ASP A 616 -21.01 48.45 -4.93
C ASP A 616 -19.75 47.67 -4.52
N HIS A 617 -18.68 48.41 -4.26
CA HIS A 617 -17.35 47.92 -3.89
C HIS A 617 -16.89 48.62 -2.59
N SER A 618 -15.68 48.27 -2.12
CA SER A 618 -14.99 48.76 -0.91
C SER A 618 -15.45 48.13 0.43
N SER A 619 -14.56 47.86 1.39
CA SER A 619 -13.09 47.71 1.28
C SER A 619 -12.51 46.99 2.50
N ASP A 620 -11.37 46.35 2.27
CA ASP A 620 -10.25 46.04 3.17
C ASP A 620 -10.25 46.68 4.58
N ALA A 621 -9.93 45.88 5.61
CA ALA A 621 -8.71 46.07 6.42
C ALA A 621 -8.51 44.97 7.48
N ASP A 622 -7.23 44.71 7.78
CA ASP A 622 -6.64 43.66 8.61
C ASP A 622 -7.05 43.55 10.09
N SER A 623 -6.60 42.43 10.68
CA SER A 623 -6.03 42.31 12.05
C SER A 623 -6.91 41.77 13.19
N CYS A 624 -6.73 40.48 13.49
CA CYS A 624 -6.40 39.95 14.82
C CYS A 624 -5.91 38.49 14.68
N SER A 625 -4.64 38.21 14.95
CA SER A 625 -4.11 37.84 16.28
C SER A 625 -4.36 36.38 16.66
N SER A 626 -3.38 35.52 16.39
CA SER A 626 -3.37 34.11 16.81
C SER A 626 -2.95 33.97 18.28
N VAL A 627 -3.93 33.82 19.18
CA VAL A 627 -3.71 33.39 20.57
C VAL A 627 -4.56 32.15 20.84
N ILE A 628 -3.92 30.98 20.85
CA ILE A 628 -4.53 29.72 21.26
C ILE A 628 -4.27 29.57 22.76
N ASP A 629 -5.33 29.59 23.58
CA ASP A 629 -5.24 29.47 25.03
C ASP A 629 -5.18 27.98 25.46
N GLU A 630 -3.97 27.42 25.50
CA GLU A 630 -3.68 26.02 25.86
C GLU A 630 -3.92 25.69 27.35
N ARG A 631 -5.17 25.80 27.88
CA ARG A 631 -5.41 25.51 29.33
C ARG A 631 -6.58 24.61 29.74
N TYR A 632 -7.31 23.98 28.82
CA TYR A 632 -8.38 23.03 29.21
C TYR A 632 -8.43 21.73 28.38
N LEU A 633 -7.52 20.79 28.64
CA LEU A 633 -7.81 19.34 28.55
C LEU A 633 -6.84 18.39 29.30
N GLU A 634 -5.99 18.88 30.21
CA GLU A 634 -5.03 18.03 30.95
C GLU A 634 -5.63 17.38 32.22
N ARG A 635 -6.64 16.51 32.04
CA ARG A 635 -7.00 15.51 33.08
C ARG A 635 -7.83 14.35 32.52
N LEU A 636 -7.18 13.21 32.25
CA LEU A 636 -7.61 11.84 32.65
C LEU A 636 -6.70 10.76 32.04
N SER A 637 -5.44 10.71 32.47
CA SER A 637 -4.48 9.64 32.16
C SER A 637 -4.12 8.87 33.44
N VAL A 638 -4.98 7.92 33.84
CA VAL A 638 -4.69 6.98 34.94
C VAL A 638 -5.03 5.55 34.51
N SER A 639 -4.12 4.62 34.82
CA SER A 639 -4.22 3.20 34.49
C SER A 639 -5.45 2.50 35.08
N PRO A 640 -5.92 1.38 34.49
CA PRO A 640 -7.08 0.65 34.99
C PRO A 640 -6.75 -0.10 36.30
N VAL A 641 -7.32 0.37 37.41
CA VAL A 641 -7.36 -0.39 38.66
C VAL A 641 -8.67 -1.16 38.73
N ILE A 642 -8.57 -2.50 38.75
CA ILE A 642 -9.71 -3.39 38.96
C ILE A 642 -10.15 -3.26 40.42
N THR A 643 -11.21 -2.49 40.66
CA THR A 643 -11.88 -2.44 41.97
C THR A 643 -13.24 -3.09 41.85
N GLN A 644 -13.33 -4.38 42.18
CA GLN A 644 -14.61 -4.97 42.57
C GLN A 644 -15.10 -4.23 43.83
N ASN A 645 -16.30 -3.67 43.80
CA ASN A 645 -16.98 -3.30 45.04
C ASN A 645 -18.51 -3.40 44.87
N SER A 646 -19.08 -4.43 45.46
CA SER A 646 -20.50 -4.73 45.40
C SER A 646 -21.29 -3.81 46.33
N PHE A 647 -21.94 -2.78 45.79
CA PHE A 647 -22.97 -2.05 46.52
C PHE A 647 -24.34 -2.72 46.35
N ALA A 648 -24.66 -3.64 47.27
CA ALA A 648 -25.99 -4.19 47.38
C ALA A 648 -26.92 -3.20 48.10
N ILE A 649 -27.93 -2.69 47.41
CA ILE A 649 -29.07 -1.99 48.02
C ILE A 649 -30.19 -3.03 48.22
N PRO A 650 -30.51 -3.43 49.46
CA PRO A 650 -31.53 -4.44 49.72
C PRO A 650 -32.92 -3.82 49.74
N GLY A 651 -33.72 -3.99 48.67
CA GLY A 651 -35.15 -3.68 48.73
C GLY A 651 -35.85 -3.28 47.44
N THR A 652 -36.03 -4.22 46.50
CA THR A 652 -37.22 -4.24 45.61
C THR A 652 -37.50 -5.67 45.16
N VAL A 653 -38.77 -5.99 44.88
CA VAL A 653 -39.25 -7.38 44.78
C VAL A 653 -39.37 -7.85 43.32
N ALA A 654 -38.76 -9.01 43.04
CA ALA A 654 -39.13 -9.95 41.97
C ALA A 654 -39.44 -9.38 40.56
N GLY A 655 -38.63 -8.46 40.06
CA GLY A 655 -38.52 -8.21 38.62
C GLY A 655 -37.54 -9.17 37.96
N THR A 656 -37.94 -10.40 37.66
CA THR A 656 -37.14 -11.30 36.80
C THR A 656 -37.29 -10.90 35.34
N GLU A 657 -36.82 -9.71 34.99
CA GLU A 657 -36.58 -9.37 33.59
C GLU A 657 -35.61 -10.39 33.01
N THR A 658 -35.95 -10.94 31.85
CA THR A 658 -35.07 -11.84 31.11
C THR A 658 -33.85 -11.07 30.61
N ARG A 659 -32.81 -10.97 31.45
CA ARG A 659 -31.52 -10.34 31.15
C ARG A 659 -31.06 -10.83 29.79
N ASN A 660 -31.13 -9.97 28.79
CA ASN A 660 -31.02 -10.40 27.41
C ASN A 660 -29.53 -10.47 27.02
N ILE A 661 -28.90 -11.58 27.46
CA ILE A 661 -27.48 -11.88 27.27
C ILE A 661 -27.05 -11.73 25.80
N PHE A 662 -27.96 -11.99 24.85
CA PHE A 662 -27.68 -11.78 23.43
C PHE A 662 -27.49 -10.29 23.10
N TYR A 663 -28.40 -9.40 23.53
CA TYR A 663 -28.21 -7.95 23.36
C TYR A 663 -27.00 -7.42 24.13
N GLU A 664 -26.75 -7.93 25.35
CA GLU A 664 -25.60 -7.55 26.17
C GLU A 664 -24.26 -7.92 25.48
N GLN A 665 -24.18 -9.12 24.90
CA GLN A 665 -23.05 -9.53 24.04
C GLN A 665 -22.98 -8.74 22.72
N GLN A 666 -24.12 -8.35 22.14
CA GLN A 666 -24.19 -7.60 20.89
C GLN A 666 -23.66 -6.17 21.08
N LEU A 667 -24.00 -5.54 22.21
CA LEU A 667 -23.43 -4.27 22.65
C LEU A 667 -21.92 -4.41 22.88
N PHE A 668 -21.46 -5.42 23.62
CA PHE A 668 -20.03 -5.62 23.89
C PHE A 668 -19.19 -5.82 22.61
N LYS A 669 -19.76 -6.46 21.57
CA LYS A 669 -19.14 -6.56 20.24
C LYS A 669 -19.05 -5.20 19.53
N ARG A 670 -20.09 -4.36 19.62
CA ARG A 670 -20.08 -3.00 19.06
C ARG A 670 -19.11 -2.09 19.83
N GLU A 671 -19.07 -2.16 21.15
CA GLU A 671 -18.12 -1.46 22.01
C GLU A 671 -16.67 -1.78 21.59
N LYS A 672 -16.35 -3.08 21.43
CA LYS A 672 -15.05 -3.54 20.94
C LYS A 672 -14.73 -3.01 19.54
N GLN A 673 -15.68 -3.05 18.61
CA GLN A 673 -15.50 -2.49 17.26
C GLN A 673 -15.28 -0.97 17.28
N ILE A 674 -15.96 -0.22 18.15
CA ILE A 674 -15.78 1.23 18.32
C ILE A 674 -14.37 1.53 18.88
N ILE A 675 -13.88 0.73 19.83
CA ILE A 675 -12.51 0.85 20.36
C ILE A 675 -11.47 0.51 19.27
N GLU A 676 -11.68 -0.56 18.51
CA GLU A 676 -10.81 -0.96 17.39
C GLU A 676 -10.75 0.12 16.29
N LEU A 677 -11.90 0.70 15.92
CA LEU A 677 -11.98 1.80 14.96
C LEU A 677 -11.33 3.09 15.47
N ARG A 678 -11.51 3.45 16.75
CA ARG A 678 -10.83 4.61 17.37
C ARG A 678 -9.31 4.43 17.40
N ASN A 679 -8.83 3.22 17.70
CA ASN A 679 -7.41 2.90 17.67
C ASN A 679 -6.85 2.96 16.25
N ALA A 680 -7.56 2.40 15.25
CA ALA A 680 -7.18 2.47 13.85
C ALA A 680 -7.13 3.93 13.33
N MET A 681 -8.11 4.75 13.73
CA MET A 681 -8.15 6.19 13.43
C MET A 681 -6.92 6.92 14.01
N HIS A 682 -6.61 6.70 15.29
CA HIS A 682 -5.44 7.32 15.93
C HIS A 682 -4.11 6.88 15.29
N VAL A 683 -3.99 5.61 14.85
CA VAL A 683 -2.81 5.14 14.11
C VAL A 683 -2.74 5.77 12.72
N ALA A 684 -3.87 5.91 12.02
CA ALA A 684 -3.92 6.61 10.73
C ALA A 684 -3.57 8.11 10.85
N GLU A 685 -4.02 8.78 11.92
CA GLU A 685 -3.64 10.18 12.21
C GLU A 685 -2.15 10.34 12.50
N LEU A 686 -1.54 9.43 13.27
CA LEU A 686 -0.09 9.44 13.51
C LEU A 686 0.67 9.25 12.19
N ASN A 687 0.33 8.22 11.41
CA ASN A 687 0.94 7.96 10.11
C ASN A 687 0.80 9.16 9.15
N ALA A 688 -0.35 9.86 9.17
CA ALA A 688 -0.57 11.05 8.36
C ALA A 688 0.34 12.22 8.78
N ARG A 689 0.54 12.43 10.09
CA ARG A 689 1.47 13.46 10.61
C ARG A 689 2.92 13.12 10.26
N ASP A 690 3.33 11.87 10.40
CA ASP A 690 4.67 11.40 10.03
C ASP A 690 4.94 11.58 8.52
N ILE A 691 3.95 11.27 7.66
CA ILE A 691 4.01 11.50 6.21
C ILE A 691 4.12 13.00 5.89
N GLN A 692 3.34 13.86 6.55
CA GLN A 692 3.43 15.32 6.38
C GLN A 692 4.79 15.88 6.81
N GLN A 693 5.33 15.43 7.94
CA GLN A 693 6.66 15.82 8.40
C GLN A 693 7.76 15.33 7.46
N ALA A 694 7.65 14.11 6.93
CA ALA A 694 8.57 13.57 5.94
C ALA A 694 8.50 14.30 4.58
N ALA A 695 7.31 14.77 4.17
CA ALA A 695 7.14 15.60 2.98
C ALA A 695 7.80 16.98 3.17
N LEU A 696 7.47 17.69 4.25
CA LEU A 696 8.07 18.99 4.59
C LEU A 696 9.61 18.91 4.66
N THR A 697 10.15 17.82 5.22
CA THR A 697 11.60 17.61 5.29
C THR A 697 12.24 17.44 3.91
N LYS A 698 11.56 16.78 2.96
CA LYS A 698 12.02 16.68 1.56
C LYS A 698 11.92 18.02 0.84
N ASP A 699 10.84 18.77 1.04
CA ASP A 699 10.65 20.08 0.41
C ASP A 699 11.72 21.08 0.85
N LEU A 700 12.12 21.06 2.13
CA LEU A 700 13.26 21.82 2.64
C LEU A 700 14.59 21.39 1.99
N GLN A 701 14.85 20.09 1.84
CA GLN A 701 16.05 19.57 1.16
C GLN A 701 16.06 19.93 -0.34
N HIS A 702 14.91 19.91 -1.00
CA HIS A 702 14.75 20.36 -2.39
C HIS A 702 14.97 21.87 -2.51
N PHE A 703 14.45 22.67 -1.58
CA PHE A 703 14.70 24.12 -1.52
C PHE A 703 16.20 24.43 -1.36
N GLU A 704 16.88 23.80 -0.39
CA GLU A 704 18.33 23.92 -0.21
C GLU A 704 19.11 23.55 -1.49
N MET A 705 18.72 22.48 -2.19
CA MET A 705 19.38 22.06 -3.43
C MET A 705 19.14 23.08 -4.56
N VAL A 706 17.92 23.64 -4.64
CA VAL A 706 17.58 24.69 -5.60
C VAL A 706 18.35 25.98 -5.31
N GLU A 707 18.60 26.34 -4.05
CA GLU A 707 19.47 27.49 -3.72
C GLU A 707 20.93 27.23 -4.10
N LYS A 708 21.48 26.06 -3.77
CA LYS A 708 22.85 25.66 -4.16
C LYS A 708 23.03 25.69 -5.68
N LEU A 709 22.06 25.21 -6.45
CA LEU A 709 22.05 25.27 -7.92
C LEU A 709 21.89 26.71 -8.44
N LYS A 710 21.04 27.55 -7.82
CA LYS A 710 20.93 28.98 -8.18
C LYS A 710 22.24 29.72 -7.97
N ASP A 711 22.96 29.44 -6.88
CA ASP A 711 24.25 30.09 -6.61
C ASP A 711 25.37 29.56 -7.51
N GLU A 712 25.37 28.26 -7.86
CA GLU A 712 26.25 27.75 -8.91
C GLU A 712 25.95 28.40 -10.28
N ILE A 713 24.67 28.59 -10.64
CA ILE A 713 24.26 29.33 -11.84
C ILE A 713 24.78 30.77 -11.79
N LYS A 714 24.58 31.53 -10.70
CA LYS A 714 25.15 32.89 -10.55
C LYS A 714 26.67 32.91 -10.70
N ILE A 715 27.37 31.90 -10.19
CA ILE A 715 28.83 31.76 -10.31
C ILE A 715 29.24 31.47 -11.76
N LEU A 716 28.47 30.66 -12.49
CA LEU A 716 28.69 30.38 -13.91
C LEU A 716 28.34 31.58 -14.80
N GLU A 717 27.25 32.29 -14.50
CA GLU A 717 26.86 33.57 -15.13
C GLU A 717 27.91 34.65 -14.88
N GLY A 718 28.45 34.77 -13.66
CA GLY A 718 29.55 35.68 -13.35
C GLY A 718 30.84 35.35 -14.11
N LYS A 719 31.18 34.06 -14.24
CA LYS A 719 32.29 33.59 -15.09
C LYS A 719 32.03 33.88 -16.57
N LEU A 720 30.80 33.69 -17.05
CA LEU A 720 30.39 33.98 -18.42
C LEU A 720 30.42 35.48 -18.71
N GLY A 721 30.00 36.32 -17.75
CA GLY A 721 30.10 37.77 -17.79
C GLY A 721 31.55 38.26 -17.82
N PHE A 722 32.45 37.61 -17.08
CA PHE A 722 33.89 37.90 -17.16
C PHE A 722 34.53 37.44 -18.49
N LEU A 723 33.97 36.38 -19.09
CA LEU A 723 34.29 35.94 -20.45
C LEU A 723 33.53 36.73 -21.53
N SER A 724 32.62 37.64 -21.15
CA SER A 724 31.82 38.41 -22.09
C SER A 724 32.71 39.39 -22.83
N VAL A 725 32.95 39.04 -24.09
CA VAL A 725 33.16 39.88 -25.27
C VAL A 725 33.70 41.29 -24.97
N ASP A 726 32.88 42.20 -24.46
CA ASP A 726 33.16 43.64 -24.35
C ASP A 726 34.56 43.99 -23.82
N SER A 727 34.96 43.47 -22.65
CA SER A 727 36.27 43.82 -22.06
C SER A 727 37.45 43.33 -22.91
N ASN A 728 37.33 42.12 -23.47
CA ASN A 728 38.32 41.54 -24.37
C ASN A 728 38.30 42.24 -25.74
N MET A 729 37.14 42.70 -26.21
CA MET A 729 36.96 43.36 -27.51
C MET A 729 37.37 44.84 -27.48
N GLU A 730 37.21 45.55 -26.37
CA GLU A 730 37.80 46.89 -26.20
C GLU A 730 39.33 46.79 -26.17
N TYR A 731 39.88 45.83 -25.45
CA TYR A 731 41.31 45.55 -25.45
C TYR A 731 41.80 45.17 -26.86
N LEU A 732 41.11 44.23 -27.55
CA LEU A 732 41.42 43.83 -28.92
C LEU A 732 41.32 45.00 -29.91
N ARG A 733 40.29 45.85 -29.79
CA ARG A 733 40.09 47.06 -30.61
C ARG A 733 41.24 48.04 -30.42
N ASN A 734 41.64 48.31 -29.19
CA ASN A 734 42.75 49.21 -28.88
C ASN A 734 44.08 48.66 -29.41
N ILE A 735 44.35 47.37 -29.24
CA ILE A 735 45.53 46.69 -29.81
C ILE A 735 45.49 46.67 -31.34
N PHE A 736 44.32 46.50 -31.96
CA PHE A 736 44.16 46.50 -33.42
C PHE A 736 44.37 47.90 -34.02
N VAL A 737 43.88 48.96 -33.36
CA VAL A 737 44.23 50.34 -33.72
C VAL A 737 45.73 50.58 -33.57
N GLN A 738 46.36 50.05 -32.51
CA GLN A 738 47.81 50.12 -32.33
C GLN A 738 48.59 49.33 -33.39
N LEU A 739 48.07 48.20 -33.89
CA LEU A 739 48.65 47.41 -34.98
C LEU A 739 48.74 48.22 -36.28
N LEU A 740 47.67 48.96 -36.61
CA LEU A 740 47.57 49.80 -37.81
C LEU A 740 48.54 50.99 -37.79
N HIS A 741 48.91 51.48 -36.60
CA HIS A 741 49.85 52.59 -36.42
C HIS A 741 51.27 52.13 -36.02
N CYS A 742 51.58 50.83 -36.15
CA CYS A 742 52.90 50.30 -35.80
C CYS A 742 53.78 50.07 -37.03
N ASP A 743 54.73 50.99 -37.25
CA ASP A 743 55.71 50.93 -38.35
C ASP A 743 56.86 49.93 -38.11
N SER A 744 57.03 49.45 -36.86
CA SER A 744 58.07 48.48 -36.52
C SER A 744 57.62 47.05 -36.78
N SER A 745 58.34 46.33 -37.65
CA SER A 745 58.22 44.87 -37.86
C SER A 745 58.11 44.09 -36.53
N THR A 746 59.05 44.34 -35.61
CA THR A 746 59.11 43.68 -34.30
C THR A 746 57.90 44.04 -33.44
N GLY A 747 57.54 45.33 -33.38
CA GLY A 747 56.35 45.80 -32.65
C GLY A 747 55.06 45.14 -33.16
N ARG A 748 54.85 45.18 -34.49
CA ARG A 748 53.73 44.54 -35.19
C ARG A 748 53.64 43.04 -34.88
N LYS A 749 54.77 42.35 -34.77
CA LYS A 749 54.86 40.92 -34.39
C LYS A 749 54.47 40.65 -32.92
N HIS A 750 54.87 41.53 -31.98
CA HIS A 750 54.42 41.43 -30.58
C HIS A 750 52.92 41.73 -30.43
N ILE A 751 52.41 42.74 -31.15
CA ILE A 751 50.99 43.11 -31.17
C ILE A 751 50.13 41.96 -31.74
N LEU A 752 50.57 41.33 -32.84
CA LEU A 752 49.92 40.13 -33.39
C LEU A 752 49.93 38.93 -32.43
N LYS A 753 50.99 38.75 -31.61
CA LYS A 753 51.00 37.73 -30.55
C LYS A 753 50.00 38.03 -29.43
N ALA A 754 49.84 39.30 -29.04
CA ALA A 754 48.84 39.70 -28.03
C ALA A 754 47.41 39.45 -28.55
N ILE A 755 47.11 39.87 -29.78
CA ILE A 755 45.86 39.57 -30.50
C ILE A 755 45.59 38.06 -30.52
N GLY A 756 46.59 37.25 -30.88
CA GLY A 756 46.46 35.79 -30.96
C GLY A 756 46.21 35.12 -29.60
N ALA A 757 46.75 35.67 -28.51
CA ALA A 757 46.49 35.19 -27.16
C ALA A 757 45.06 35.51 -26.70
N VAL A 758 44.58 36.73 -26.93
CA VAL A 758 43.19 37.15 -26.60
C VAL A 758 42.17 36.34 -27.40
N LEU A 759 42.43 36.10 -28.68
CA LEU A 759 41.59 35.28 -29.56
C LEU A 759 41.77 33.76 -29.37
N LYS A 760 42.63 33.32 -28.44
CA LYS A 760 42.93 31.90 -28.15
C LYS A 760 43.30 31.07 -29.40
N LEU A 761 44.07 31.67 -30.32
CA LEU A 761 44.52 31.01 -31.56
C LEU A 761 45.33 29.74 -31.24
N SER A 762 45.24 28.74 -32.11
CA SER A 762 45.91 27.46 -31.89
C SER A 762 47.43 27.59 -31.90
N VAL A 763 48.09 26.61 -31.27
CA VAL A 763 49.56 26.50 -31.26
C VAL A 763 50.14 26.36 -32.69
N ALA A 764 49.34 26.00 -33.70
CA ALA A 764 49.74 26.00 -35.10
C ALA A 764 49.73 27.41 -35.73
N GLU A 765 48.68 28.19 -35.45
CA GLU A 765 48.50 29.56 -35.96
C GLU A 765 49.44 30.55 -35.28
N MET A 766 49.66 30.42 -33.97
CA MET A 766 50.67 31.20 -33.24
C MET A 766 52.08 30.96 -33.84
N ARG A 767 52.41 29.70 -34.17
CA ARG A 767 53.65 29.35 -34.91
C ARG A 767 53.64 29.82 -36.37
N ALA A 768 52.51 30.21 -36.96
CA ALA A 768 52.47 30.83 -38.29
C ALA A 768 52.73 32.34 -38.19
N ILE A 769 52.17 33.02 -37.19
CA ILE A 769 52.48 34.42 -36.84
C ILE A 769 53.98 34.57 -36.53
N GLU A 770 54.58 33.62 -35.81
CA GLU A 770 56.02 33.62 -35.51
C GLU A 770 56.92 33.43 -36.74
N ARG A 771 56.46 32.68 -37.76
CA ARG A 771 57.24 32.40 -38.98
C ARG A 771 57.07 33.44 -40.08
N ARG A 772 56.09 34.36 -39.97
CA ARG A 772 56.03 35.54 -40.83
C ARG A 772 57.06 36.58 -40.36
N ASN A 773 57.90 37.00 -41.30
CA ASN A 773 58.59 38.29 -41.23
C ASN A 773 57.68 39.29 -41.96
N LEU A 774 57.22 40.31 -41.24
CA LEU A 774 56.26 41.36 -41.66
C LEU A 774 56.87 42.75 -41.47
#